data_AF-A0A9Q1DIJ2-F1
#
_entry.id   AF-A0A9Q1DIJ2-F1
#
_cell.length_a   1.000
_cell.length_b   1.000
_cell.length_c   1.000
_cell.angle_alpha   90.00
_cell.angle_beta   90.00
_cell.angle_gamma   90.00
#
_symmetry.space_group_name_H-M   'P 1'
#
loop_
_entity.id
_entity.type
_entity.pdbx_description
1 polymer ?
#
loop_
_entity_poly.entity_id
_entity_poly.type
_entity_poly.pdbx_seq_one_letter_code
_entity_poly.pdbx_strand_id
1 'polypeptide(L)'
;MREKGRRQAVRGPAFMFNERGSNLTAEEERFLDAAEYGNIPVVRRTLDDSPTLNVNCVDYMGQNALQLAVGNEHLEVTELLLKKDNLARVGDALLLGISKGYVRIVEAILNHPSFLAGERLTQSPCQLRDDDFYSYDEDGTRFSPDITPPGARIERPHDYFCKCSDCMDKQRRDSFSHSRSRINAYRGLASPAYLSLSSEDPVLTALELSNELAKLANIEKEFKNDYRKLSMQCKDFVVGVLDLCRDSEEVEAILNGDVSVELQQGHTHRALLSRVKLAIKYEVKKFVAHPNCQQQLLTIWYENLLGLREQAVMVKCLVVLVVALGLPLLAVGYWVAPCSKLGRILRSPFMKFVAHAASFIIFLCLLVFNASDRFEGINTLPNVTVTDYPMQIFRVKTTRFSWTEILIMVWVAGMMWSECKELWTEGPREYMLQLWNVLDFGMLSIFIAAFTARFLAFLQATKAQRYVDEKIHASELSLVTLPPDIEYFTYARDKWLPSDPQLISEGLYAIAVVLSFLRIAYILPANESFGPLQISLGRTVKDIFKFMVLFIMVFLAFMIGMFILYSYYLGAKVNPAFTTVEESFKTLFWSIFGLSEVSSVVLKYDHKFIENIGYVLYGIYNVTMVVVLLNMLIAMINSSYQEIEDDADVEWKFARSKLWLSYFDNGKTLPPPYSVVPSPKSFFQCLRSLVGLLRCRKPRLRKDLELGTDSSKSKLNLFSQSNLRITESQSLNSILNQPTRHQQIMKRLIKRYVLKAQVDKENDEVNEGELKEIKQDISSLRYELLEDKSQATEELSQLIQKLGDKLRATATQFQKMPPYTITYFPVQGRCKAMRILLADMGQQWKEKVVTMDDWTQGDLKASCAFGQLPKFEDGDLALYQSNAILRYLGRQHGAYGSNNKEAALIDMLMDGVEDLRLKYVKLIYQEYDTGKEQYLKELPSLLSKFDAVLQANKTGFLVGDKVSIADYSLFDVMLSHIVLSGCSCKGDKCPGMKAFMEKMSSRPKIKEYLESDAYKKVPLNGNGKQ
;
A
#
# COMPACT_ATOMS: atom_id res chain seq x y z
N MET A 1 -25.69 -10.29 44.84
CA MET A 1 -24.22 -10.44 44.96
C MET A 1 -23.63 -10.98 43.67
N ARG A 2 -23.13 -10.08 42.82
CA ARG A 2 -21.85 -10.09 42.08
C ARG A 2 -21.93 -8.96 41.06
N GLU A 3 -21.73 -7.74 41.55
CA GLU A 3 -21.42 -6.59 40.71
C GLU A 3 -20.05 -6.84 40.07
N LYS A 4 -20.03 -6.98 38.74
CA LYS A 4 -18.78 -6.86 37.98
C LYS A 4 -18.53 -5.37 37.78
N GLY A 5 -17.50 -4.87 38.46
CA GLY A 5 -17.09 -3.47 38.41
C GLY A 5 -16.88 -2.96 36.99
N ARG A 6 -17.54 -1.83 36.69
CA ARG A 6 -17.14 -0.92 35.62
C ARG A 6 -15.70 -0.49 35.90
N ARG A 7 -14.78 -0.78 35.00
CA ARG A 7 -13.48 -0.10 34.97
C ARG A 7 -13.76 1.37 34.67
N GLN A 8 -13.80 2.22 35.69
CA GLN A 8 -13.46 3.63 35.51
C GLN A 8 -12.02 3.64 35.02
N ALA A 9 -11.82 3.88 33.72
CA ALA A 9 -10.52 4.27 33.23
C ALA A 9 -10.17 5.58 33.95
N VAL A 10 -9.19 5.52 34.85
CA VAL A 10 -8.57 6.72 35.42
C VAL A 10 -8.05 7.52 34.22
N ARG A 11 -8.74 8.63 33.94
CA ARG A 11 -8.43 9.56 32.86
C ARG A 11 -6.97 9.99 33.00
N GLY A 12 -6.18 9.76 31.96
CA GLY A 12 -4.76 10.11 31.93
C GLY A 12 -4.51 11.63 31.96
N PRO A 13 -3.25 12.06 32.13
CA PRO A 13 -2.84 13.46 32.40
C PRO A 13 -3.07 14.46 31.25
N ALA A 14 -3.67 14.05 30.13
CA ALA A 14 -3.96 14.93 28.98
C ALA A 14 -5.02 16.02 29.28
N PHE A 15 -5.75 15.91 30.40
CA PHE A 15 -6.75 16.91 30.81
C PHE A 15 -6.13 18.24 31.30
N MET A 16 -4.81 18.34 31.44
CA MET A 16 -4.14 19.54 31.98
C MET A 16 -3.92 20.68 30.97
N PHE A 17 -4.12 20.47 29.67
CA PHE A 17 -3.72 21.45 28.64
C PHE A 17 -4.85 22.10 27.85
N ASN A 18 -6.12 21.71 28.07
CA ASN A 18 -7.28 22.34 27.40
C ASN A 18 -8.19 23.02 28.43
N GLU A 19 -8.11 24.36 28.53
CA GLU A 19 -8.92 25.17 29.44
C GLU A 19 -10.41 25.31 29.02
N ARG A 20 -10.88 24.65 27.94
CA ARG A 20 -12.18 24.98 27.30
C ARG A 20 -13.11 23.80 26.98
N GLY A 21 -13.07 22.70 27.71
CA GLY A 21 -14.16 21.72 27.68
C GLY A 21 -15.22 22.05 28.74
N SER A 22 -16.39 22.57 28.36
CA SER A 22 -17.55 22.52 29.27
C SER A 22 -17.76 21.06 29.68
N ASN A 23 -17.84 20.77 30.99
CA ASN A 23 -18.11 19.41 31.46
C ASN A 23 -19.36 18.89 30.76
N LEU A 24 -19.22 17.81 29.98
CA LEU A 24 -20.33 17.12 29.34
C LEU A 24 -21.39 16.79 30.39
N THR A 25 -22.64 17.09 30.08
CA THR A 25 -23.76 16.62 30.90
C THR A 25 -23.85 15.10 30.82
N ALA A 26 -24.42 14.46 31.84
CA ALA A 26 -24.59 12.99 31.84
C ALA A 26 -25.48 12.51 30.67
N GLU A 27 -26.35 13.37 30.15
CA GLU A 27 -27.16 13.11 28.95
C GLU A 27 -26.32 13.16 27.67
N GLU A 28 -25.44 14.16 27.53
CA GLU A 28 -24.50 14.27 26.39
C GLU A 28 -23.47 13.14 26.39
N GLU A 29 -22.94 12.73 27.55
CA GLU A 29 -22.02 11.58 27.66
C GLU A 29 -22.72 10.29 27.21
N ARG A 30 -23.97 10.08 27.66
CA ARG A 30 -24.78 8.92 27.24
C ARG A 30 -25.13 8.96 25.74
N PHE A 31 -25.33 10.15 25.18
CA PHE A 31 -25.59 10.35 23.76
C PHE A 31 -24.35 10.05 22.90
N LEU A 32 -23.17 10.57 23.29
CA LEU A 32 -21.91 10.29 22.61
C LEU A 32 -21.54 8.81 22.67
N ASP A 33 -21.68 8.17 23.84
CA ASP A 33 -21.49 6.72 23.99
C ASP A 33 -22.46 5.95 23.07
N ALA A 34 -23.74 6.36 23.03
CA ALA A 34 -24.73 5.71 22.18
C ALA A 34 -24.38 5.85 20.68
N ALA A 35 -23.86 7.00 20.25
CA ALA A 35 -23.38 7.22 18.89
C ALA A 35 -22.11 6.42 18.56
N GLU A 36 -21.16 6.31 19.51
CA GLU A 36 -19.91 5.56 19.33
C GLU A 36 -20.16 4.05 19.19
N TYR A 37 -21.07 3.48 19.99
CA TYR A 37 -21.40 2.05 19.99
C TYR A 37 -22.51 1.66 18.99
N GLY A 38 -23.05 2.61 18.23
CA GLY A 38 -24.10 2.33 17.24
C GLY A 38 -25.46 1.98 17.86
N ASN A 39 -25.79 2.51 19.04
CA ASN A 39 -27.07 2.26 19.69
C ASN A 39 -28.18 3.16 19.09
N ILE A 40 -28.62 2.77 17.90
CA ILE A 40 -29.64 3.45 17.08
C ILE A 40 -30.89 3.88 17.87
N PRO A 41 -31.56 3.02 18.68
CA PRO A 41 -32.80 3.42 19.36
C PRO A 41 -32.55 4.45 20.46
N VAL A 42 -31.42 4.38 21.17
CA VAL A 42 -31.07 5.38 22.18
C VAL A 42 -30.74 6.72 21.53
N VAL A 43 -29.98 6.71 20.43
CA VAL A 43 -29.68 7.92 19.65
C VAL A 43 -30.97 8.55 19.09
N ARG A 44 -31.88 7.74 18.54
CA ARG A 44 -33.18 8.23 18.02
C ARG A 44 -34.03 8.86 19.11
N ARG A 45 -34.23 8.16 20.24
CA ARG A 45 -35.00 8.68 21.38
C ARG A 45 -34.39 9.97 21.93
N THR A 46 -33.06 10.01 22.12
CA THR A 46 -32.39 11.23 22.61
C THR A 46 -32.46 12.40 21.63
N LEU A 47 -32.48 12.17 20.31
CA LEU A 47 -32.67 13.22 19.30
C LEU A 47 -34.10 13.77 19.22
N ASP A 48 -35.10 12.97 19.58
CA ASP A 48 -36.53 13.29 19.48
C ASP A 48 -37.10 13.82 20.82
N ASP A 49 -36.65 13.27 21.95
CA ASP A 49 -37.23 13.52 23.29
C ASP A 49 -36.55 14.68 24.06
N SER A 50 -35.30 15.03 23.75
CA SER A 50 -34.49 15.96 24.57
C SER A 50 -34.34 17.36 23.95
N PRO A 51 -35.06 18.39 24.44
CA PRO A 51 -34.89 19.78 23.97
C PRO A 51 -33.62 20.47 24.50
N THR A 52 -32.98 19.89 25.53
CA THR A 52 -31.77 20.42 26.19
C THR A 52 -30.46 19.90 25.59
N LEU A 53 -30.53 18.93 24.67
CA LEU A 53 -29.36 18.25 24.11
C LEU A 53 -28.63 19.14 23.10
N ASN A 54 -27.34 19.39 23.33
CA ASN A 54 -26.46 19.94 22.31
C ASN A 54 -25.95 18.83 21.40
N VAL A 55 -26.46 18.76 20.16
CA VAL A 55 -26.04 17.76 19.16
C VAL A 55 -24.56 17.94 18.75
N ASN A 56 -24.00 19.14 18.91
CA ASN A 56 -22.60 19.47 18.60
C ASN A 56 -21.68 19.35 19.82
N CYS A 57 -22.06 18.56 20.84
CA CYS A 57 -21.16 18.23 21.93
C CYS A 57 -19.93 17.43 21.42
N VAL A 58 -18.80 17.65 22.08
CA VAL A 58 -17.51 17.03 21.75
C VAL A 58 -17.03 16.12 22.87
N ASP A 59 -16.39 15.02 22.50
CA ASP A 59 -15.72 14.15 23.46
C ASP A 59 -14.40 14.78 23.99
N TYR A 60 -13.67 14.02 24.81
CA TYR A 60 -12.37 14.43 25.36
C TYR A 60 -11.26 14.59 24.30
N MET A 61 -11.42 14.02 23.10
CA MET A 61 -10.53 14.19 21.94
C MET A 61 -11.00 15.31 21.00
N GLY A 62 -12.12 15.96 21.30
CA GLY A 62 -12.73 17.00 20.47
C GLY A 62 -13.60 16.48 19.33
N GLN A 63 -14.09 15.23 19.35
CA GLN A 63 -14.87 14.61 18.29
C GLN A 63 -16.38 14.79 18.51
N ASN A 64 -17.11 15.18 17.46
CA ASN A 64 -18.58 15.26 17.49
C ASN A 64 -19.22 13.87 17.36
N ALA A 65 -20.50 13.74 17.75
CA ALA A 65 -21.30 12.52 17.58
C ALA A 65 -21.27 11.97 16.13
N LEU A 66 -21.31 12.86 15.13
CA LEU A 66 -21.19 12.50 13.71
C LEU A 66 -19.81 11.91 13.37
N GLN A 67 -18.72 12.47 13.89
CA GLN A 67 -17.37 11.97 13.64
C GLN A 67 -17.14 10.62 14.33
N LEU A 68 -17.74 10.40 15.50
CA LEU A 68 -17.70 9.11 16.20
C LEU A 68 -18.49 8.04 15.43
N ALA A 69 -19.69 8.38 14.96
CA ALA A 69 -20.51 7.48 14.14
C ALA A 69 -19.81 7.11 12.83
N VAL A 70 -19.25 8.11 12.12
CA VAL A 70 -18.48 7.89 10.89
C VAL A 70 -17.20 7.11 11.17
N GLY A 71 -16.48 7.39 12.26
CA GLY A 71 -15.23 6.71 12.59
C GLY A 71 -15.37 5.20 12.80
N ASN A 72 -16.54 4.77 13.27
CA ASN A 72 -16.89 3.37 13.57
C ASN A 72 -17.83 2.72 12.52
N GLU A 73 -18.05 3.36 11.38
CA GLU A 73 -18.90 2.87 10.27
C GLU A 73 -20.41 2.68 10.60
N HIS A 74 -20.96 3.45 11.55
CA HIS A 74 -22.39 3.39 11.85
C HIS A 74 -23.23 4.17 10.82
N LEU A 75 -23.55 3.55 9.70
CA LEU A 75 -24.33 4.16 8.60
C LEU A 75 -25.70 4.68 9.08
N GLU A 76 -26.47 3.88 9.79
CA GLU A 76 -27.83 4.25 10.20
C GLU A 76 -27.85 5.39 11.22
N VAL A 77 -26.90 5.39 12.15
CA VAL A 77 -26.70 6.50 13.09
C VAL A 77 -26.29 7.76 12.33
N THR A 78 -25.41 7.63 11.33
CA THR A 78 -25.01 8.74 10.47
C THR A 78 -26.19 9.32 9.70
N GLU A 79 -27.04 8.50 9.10
CA GLU A 79 -28.26 8.93 8.41
C GLU A 79 -29.26 9.59 9.36
N LEU A 80 -29.39 9.11 10.60
CA LEU A 80 -30.23 9.74 11.62
C LEU A 80 -29.72 11.12 12.04
N LEU A 81 -28.41 11.25 12.23
CA LEU A 81 -27.78 12.52 12.59
C LEU A 81 -27.90 13.53 11.45
N LEU A 82 -27.64 13.12 10.21
CA LEU A 82 -27.72 13.97 9.01
C LEU A 82 -29.13 14.50 8.70
N LYS A 83 -30.19 13.96 9.32
CA LYS A 83 -31.56 14.51 9.22
C LYS A 83 -31.74 15.81 10.01
N LYS A 84 -30.80 16.20 10.88
CA LYS A 84 -30.85 17.45 11.64
C LYS A 84 -30.04 18.54 10.92
N ASP A 85 -30.63 19.71 10.75
CA ASP A 85 -30.05 20.80 9.94
C ASP A 85 -28.87 21.53 10.61
N ASN A 86 -28.73 21.47 11.94
CA ASN A 86 -27.76 22.27 12.72
C ASN A 86 -26.47 21.51 13.11
N LEU A 87 -25.95 20.67 12.23
CA LEU A 87 -24.70 19.92 12.48
C LEU A 87 -23.45 20.75 12.14
N ALA A 88 -22.56 20.88 13.12
CA ALA A 88 -21.20 21.39 12.92
C ALA A 88 -20.24 20.27 12.49
N ARG A 89 -19.16 20.62 11.77
CA ARG A 89 -18.07 19.71 11.35
C ARG A 89 -18.48 18.56 10.41
N VAL A 90 -19.52 18.75 9.60
CA VAL A 90 -19.92 17.78 8.56
C VAL A 90 -18.81 17.60 7.50
N GLY A 91 -18.04 18.66 7.21
CA GLY A 91 -16.87 18.59 6.31
C GLY A 91 -15.74 17.69 6.84
N ASP A 92 -15.41 17.81 8.12
CA ASP A 92 -14.40 16.94 8.75
C ASP A 92 -14.88 15.48 8.82
N ALA A 93 -16.17 15.26 9.06
CA ALA A 93 -16.77 13.94 9.02
C ALA A 93 -16.71 13.32 7.61
N LEU A 94 -16.90 14.12 6.55
CA LEU A 94 -16.70 13.71 5.18
C LEU A 94 -15.25 13.29 4.92
N LEU A 95 -14.27 14.10 5.35
CA LEU A 95 -12.85 13.78 5.21
C LEU A 95 -12.46 12.51 5.98
N LEU A 96 -13.00 12.31 7.18
CA LEU A 96 -12.81 11.10 7.96
C LEU A 96 -13.40 9.86 7.25
N GLY A 97 -14.60 9.97 6.70
CA GLY A 97 -15.25 8.89 5.95
C GLY A 97 -14.44 8.49 4.71
N ILE A 98 -13.90 9.47 3.97
CA ILE A 98 -13.04 9.21 2.81
C ILE A 98 -11.68 8.62 3.26
N SER A 99 -11.08 9.12 4.35
CA SER A 99 -9.83 8.59 4.92
C SER A 99 -9.91 7.11 5.27
N LYS A 100 -11.06 6.71 5.83
CA LYS A 100 -11.35 5.32 6.20
C LYS A 100 -11.80 4.45 5.02
N GLY A 101 -12.33 5.06 3.97
CA GLY A 101 -12.79 4.37 2.77
C GLY A 101 -14.26 3.93 2.81
N TYR A 102 -15.08 4.52 3.68
CA TYR A 102 -16.49 4.15 3.87
C TYR A 102 -17.38 4.74 2.77
N VAL A 103 -17.55 4.01 1.67
CA VAL A 103 -18.24 4.50 0.46
C VAL A 103 -19.69 4.91 0.74
N ARG A 104 -20.45 4.07 1.46
CA ARG A 104 -21.89 4.32 1.74
C ARG A 104 -22.11 5.55 2.61
N ILE A 105 -21.24 5.74 3.60
CA ILE A 105 -21.28 6.89 4.50
C ILE A 105 -20.94 8.18 3.75
N VAL A 106 -19.91 8.13 2.90
CA VAL A 106 -19.54 9.27 2.05
C VAL A 106 -20.68 9.65 1.11
N GLU A 107 -21.35 8.66 0.50
CA GLU A 107 -22.54 8.90 -0.34
C GLU A 107 -23.68 9.54 0.46
N ALA A 108 -23.96 9.05 1.68
CA ALA A 108 -24.97 9.64 2.57
C ALA A 108 -24.66 11.10 2.94
N ILE A 109 -23.39 11.42 3.23
CA ILE A 109 -22.96 12.79 3.56
C ILE A 109 -23.02 13.71 2.32
N LEU A 110 -22.63 13.23 1.13
CA LEU A 110 -22.68 14.03 -0.11
C LEU A 110 -24.12 14.34 -0.54
N ASN A 111 -25.08 13.47 -0.22
CA ASN A 111 -26.50 13.70 -0.45
C ASN A 111 -27.11 14.74 0.52
N HIS A 112 -26.34 15.24 1.50
CA HIS A 112 -26.80 16.29 2.41
C HIS A 112 -26.97 17.64 1.69
N PRO A 113 -28.02 18.45 1.99
CA PRO A 113 -28.30 19.71 1.30
C PRO A 113 -27.12 20.70 1.24
N SER A 114 -26.28 20.71 2.28
CA SER A 114 -25.09 21.58 2.38
C SER A 114 -24.02 21.31 1.31
N PHE A 115 -24.02 20.14 0.67
CA PHE A 115 -23.04 19.77 -0.37
C PHE A 115 -23.68 19.71 -1.78
N LEU A 116 -24.99 19.46 -1.88
CA LEU A 116 -25.74 19.43 -3.14
C LEU A 116 -25.76 20.78 -3.87
N ALA A 117 -25.67 21.90 -3.16
CA ALA A 117 -25.63 23.24 -3.77
C ALA A 117 -24.35 23.51 -4.57
N GLY A 118 -23.33 22.63 -4.53
CA GLY A 118 -22.09 22.74 -5.30
C GLY A 118 -21.17 23.89 -4.87
N GLU A 119 -21.66 24.93 -4.19
CA GLU A 119 -20.88 26.11 -3.82
C GLU A 119 -19.67 25.77 -2.93
N ARG A 120 -19.81 24.83 -1.99
CA ARG A 120 -18.70 24.37 -1.12
C ARG A 120 -17.65 23.49 -1.81
N LEU A 121 -17.97 22.89 -2.97
CA LEU A 121 -17.08 21.97 -3.70
C LEU A 121 -16.49 22.60 -4.98
N THR A 122 -17.07 23.69 -5.48
CA THR A 122 -16.74 24.30 -6.79
C THR A 122 -16.31 25.77 -6.72
N GLN A 123 -16.51 26.48 -5.61
CA GLN A 123 -16.08 27.87 -5.49
C GLN A 123 -14.62 27.98 -5.03
N SER A 124 -13.89 28.83 -5.76
CA SER A 124 -12.46 29.10 -5.58
C SER A 124 -12.11 29.54 -4.14
N PRO A 125 -10.97 29.10 -3.58
CA PRO A 125 -10.50 29.50 -2.25
C PRO A 125 -10.17 31.01 -2.09
N CYS A 126 -10.33 31.83 -3.14
CA CYS A 126 -10.11 33.28 -3.07
C CYS A 126 -11.30 34.09 -2.52
N GLN A 127 -12.49 33.50 -2.35
CA GLN A 127 -13.72 34.28 -2.10
C GLN A 127 -14.31 34.15 -0.69
N LEU A 128 -13.85 33.22 0.15
CA LEU A 128 -14.31 33.08 1.54
C LEU A 128 -13.12 33.30 2.47
N ARG A 129 -13.18 34.37 3.26
CA ARG A 129 -12.08 34.83 4.12
C ARG A 129 -11.96 34.07 5.45
N ASP A 130 -12.88 33.16 5.78
CA ASP A 130 -12.97 32.56 7.13
C ASP A 130 -13.36 31.07 7.18
N ASP A 131 -13.49 30.36 6.05
CA ASP A 131 -13.79 28.90 6.05
C ASP A 131 -12.97 28.22 4.94
N ASP A 132 -11.68 27.93 5.16
CA ASP A 132 -10.98 27.06 4.22
C ASP A 132 -11.39 25.60 4.52
N PHE A 133 -11.87 24.88 3.51
CA PHE A 133 -12.09 23.42 3.58
C PHE A 133 -10.80 22.63 3.95
N TYR A 134 -9.64 23.30 3.90
CA TYR A 134 -8.33 22.84 4.36
C TYR A 134 -7.65 23.84 5.32
N SER A 135 -8.38 24.76 5.97
CA SER A 135 -7.78 25.74 6.90
C SER A 135 -7.42 24.98 8.15
N TYR A 136 -6.17 25.14 8.52
CA TYR A 136 -5.70 24.81 9.83
C TYR A 136 -6.41 25.74 10.83
N ASP A 137 -7.46 25.24 11.49
CA ASP A 137 -7.80 25.72 12.84
C ASP A 137 -6.56 25.56 13.73
N GLU A 138 -6.50 26.27 14.86
CA GLU A 138 -5.38 26.15 15.84
C GLU A 138 -5.14 24.68 16.31
N ASP A 139 -6.09 23.77 16.07
CA ASP A 139 -6.00 22.33 16.32
C ASP A 139 -5.68 21.44 15.09
N GLY A 140 -5.63 22.02 13.87
CA GLY A 140 -5.30 21.37 12.61
C GLY A 140 -6.31 20.31 12.12
N THR A 141 -6.73 20.38 10.85
CA THR A 141 -7.39 19.22 10.23
C THR A 141 -6.39 18.07 10.13
N ARG A 142 -6.70 16.91 10.72
CA ARG A 142 -5.82 15.71 10.77
C ARG A 142 -5.59 15.02 9.42
N PHE A 143 -6.12 15.55 8.32
CA PHE A 143 -6.30 14.83 7.06
C PHE A 143 -5.50 15.47 5.91
N SER A 144 -4.87 14.63 5.07
CA SER A 144 -4.13 15.07 3.90
C SER A 144 -5.08 15.36 2.72
N PRO A 145 -4.74 16.32 1.83
CA PRO A 145 -5.39 16.57 0.53
C PRO A 145 -5.44 15.40 -0.47
N ASP A 146 -4.97 14.21 -0.08
CA ASP A 146 -5.15 12.97 -0.85
C ASP A 146 -6.61 12.50 -0.89
N ILE A 147 -7.43 13.12 -0.05
CA ILE A 147 -8.82 12.83 0.23
C ILE A 147 -9.66 13.84 -0.56
N THR A 148 -9.75 13.65 -1.88
CA THR A 148 -10.63 14.47 -2.73
C THR A 148 -12.04 13.92 -2.76
N PRO A 149 -13.07 14.73 -2.50
CA PRO A 149 -14.45 14.32 -2.68
C PRO A 149 -14.77 14.05 -4.17
N PRO A 150 -15.71 13.13 -4.46
CA PRO A 150 -16.15 12.85 -5.83
C PRO A 150 -16.66 14.12 -6.52
N GLY A 151 -16.12 14.44 -7.71
CA GLY A 151 -16.56 15.58 -8.53
C GLY A 151 -15.72 16.86 -8.45
N ALA A 152 -14.73 16.94 -7.54
CA ALA A 152 -13.80 18.06 -7.45
C ALA A 152 -12.46 17.76 -8.19
N ARG A 153 -11.89 18.74 -8.90
CA ARG A 153 -10.54 18.64 -9.48
C ARG A 153 -9.52 19.29 -8.55
N ILE A 154 -8.39 18.61 -8.32
CA ILE A 154 -7.28 19.18 -7.54
C ILE A 154 -6.67 20.32 -8.36
N GLU A 155 -6.58 21.50 -7.76
CA GLU A 155 -5.87 22.63 -8.36
C GLU A 155 -4.37 22.31 -8.42
N ARG A 156 -3.76 22.49 -9.61
CA ARG A 156 -2.32 22.35 -9.73
C ARG A 156 -1.63 23.50 -8.97
N PRO A 157 -0.67 23.20 -8.09
CA PRO A 157 0.07 24.25 -7.41
C PRO A 157 0.85 25.10 -8.44
N HIS A 158 1.00 26.39 -8.13
CA HIS A 158 1.84 27.27 -8.94
C HIS A 158 3.31 26.83 -8.88
N ASP A 159 4.08 27.25 -9.88
CA ASP A 159 5.53 27.07 -9.89
C ASP A 159 6.16 27.66 -8.61
N TYR A 160 7.22 27.01 -8.12
CA TYR A 160 7.90 27.38 -6.87
C TYR A 160 8.30 28.86 -6.85
N PHE A 161 8.73 29.38 -8.00
CA PHE A 161 9.20 30.76 -8.16
C PHE A 161 8.12 31.75 -8.59
N CYS A 162 6.84 31.35 -8.58
CA CYS A 162 5.73 32.23 -8.91
C CYS A 162 5.65 33.40 -7.91
N LYS A 163 5.44 34.62 -8.42
CA LYS A 163 5.37 35.86 -7.63
C LYS A 163 3.99 36.53 -7.69
N CYS A 164 2.92 35.77 -7.94
CA CYS A 164 1.57 36.33 -7.87
C CYS A 164 1.25 36.82 -6.44
N SER A 165 0.30 37.75 -6.31
CA SER A 165 -0.13 38.32 -5.03
C SER A 165 -0.47 37.23 -4.01
N ASP A 166 -1.22 36.22 -4.43
CA ASP A 166 -1.77 35.22 -3.53
C ASP A 166 -0.68 34.29 -2.97
N CYS A 167 0.29 33.89 -3.79
CA CYS A 167 1.45 33.11 -3.34
C CYS A 167 2.35 33.94 -2.43
N MET A 168 2.58 35.21 -2.78
CA MET A 168 3.41 36.10 -1.96
C MET A 168 2.78 36.39 -0.61
N ASP A 169 1.46 36.57 -0.55
CA ASP A 169 0.74 36.81 0.69
C ASP A 169 0.68 35.56 1.57
N LYS A 170 0.41 34.37 1.00
CA LYS A 170 0.47 33.10 1.72
C LYS A 170 1.88 32.82 2.26
N GLN A 171 2.91 33.03 1.45
CA GLN A 171 4.31 32.84 1.87
C GLN A 171 4.74 33.83 2.96
N ARG A 172 4.23 35.08 2.94
CA ARG A 172 4.53 36.10 3.97
C ARG A 172 3.81 35.85 5.28
N ARG A 173 2.57 35.35 5.24
CA ARG A 173 1.79 35.01 6.44
C ARG A 173 2.34 33.75 7.10
N ASP A 174 2.47 32.67 6.35
CA ASP A 174 2.98 31.39 6.82
C ASP A 174 3.63 30.58 5.69
N SER A 175 4.97 30.65 5.63
CA SER A 175 5.76 29.88 4.67
C SER A 175 5.71 28.38 4.91
N PHE A 176 5.57 27.93 6.16
CA PHE A 176 5.56 26.51 6.49
C PHE A 176 4.27 25.86 6.01
N SER A 177 3.11 26.42 6.38
CA SER A 177 1.81 25.97 5.87
C SER A 177 1.75 26.03 4.34
N HIS A 178 2.31 27.08 3.71
CA HIS A 178 2.38 27.17 2.25
C HIS A 178 3.16 26.01 1.61
N SER A 179 4.35 25.68 2.15
CA SER A 179 5.13 24.53 1.67
C SER A 179 4.43 23.20 1.91
N ARG A 180 3.76 23.04 3.07
CA ARG A 180 3.02 21.83 3.44
C ARG A 180 1.79 21.62 2.55
N SER A 181 1.07 22.69 2.24
CA SER A 181 -0.07 22.69 1.31
C SER A 181 0.36 22.26 -0.09
N ARG A 182 1.50 22.77 -0.59
CA ARG A 182 2.05 22.39 -1.90
C ARG A 182 2.38 20.90 -2.00
N ILE A 183 3.14 20.36 -1.06
CA ILE A 183 3.51 18.94 -1.09
C ILE A 183 2.30 18.02 -0.97
N ASN A 184 1.32 18.43 -0.17
CA ASN A 184 0.06 17.75 -0.03
C ASN A 184 -0.76 17.74 -1.33
N ALA A 185 -0.83 18.87 -2.05
CA ALA A 185 -1.46 18.93 -3.37
C ALA A 185 -0.75 18.01 -4.37
N TYR A 186 0.58 17.98 -4.36
CA TYR A 186 1.37 17.06 -5.18
C TYR A 186 1.16 15.59 -4.79
N ARG A 187 0.95 15.28 -3.51
CA ARG A 187 0.64 13.92 -3.04
C ARG A 187 -0.72 13.46 -3.60
N GLY A 188 -1.73 14.33 -3.59
CA GLY A 188 -3.02 14.06 -4.21
C GLY A 188 -2.92 13.83 -5.72
N LEU A 189 -2.21 14.71 -6.44
CA LEU A 189 -2.00 14.62 -7.89
C LEU A 189 -1.19 13.37 -8.31
N ALA A 190 -0.22 12.96 -7.49
CA ALA A 190 0.65 11.81 -7.73
C ALA A 190 -0.01 10.47 -7.40
N SER A 191 -1.22 10.48 -6.81
CA SER A 191 -1.92 9.26 -6.43
C SER A 191 -2.36 8.46 -7.68
N PRO A 192 -2.18 7.13 -7.71
CA PRO A 192 -2.60 6.29 -8.82
C PRO A 192 -4.09 6.39 -9.14
N ALA A 193 -4.93 6.58 -8.11
CA ALA A 193 -6.37 6.74 -8.25
C ALA A 193 -6.71 8.02 -9.03
N TYR A 194 -6.10 9.16 -8.65
CA TYR A 194 -6.32 10.42 -9.34
C TYR A 194 -5.79 10.37 -10.78
N LEU A 195 -4.58 9.84 -11.00
CA LEU A 195 -4.00 9.69 -12.33
C LEU A 195 -4.88 8.84 -13.24
N SER A 196 -5.40 7.71 -12.75
CA SER A 196 -6.22 6.77 -13.51
C SER A 196 -7.58 7.33 -13.93
N LEU A 197 -8.22 8.14 -13.07
CA LEU A 197 -9.61 8.56 -13.26
C LEU A 197 -9.76 9.98 -13.83
N SER A 198 -8.81 10.88 -13.55
CA SER A 198 -8.92 12.30 -13.94
C SER A 198 -8.33 12.63 -15.31
N SER A 199 -7.33 11.86 -15.76
CA SER A 199 -6.55 12.18 -16.94
C SER A 199 -6.93 11.33 -18.14
N GLU A 200 -6.94 11.93 -19.33
CA GLU A 200 -7.22 11.21 -20.59
C GLU A 200 -6.06 10.28 -20.98
N ASP A 201 -4.82 10.75 -20.78
CA ASP A 201 -3.59 9.98 -20.98
C ASP A 201 -2.77 9.91 -19.67
N PRO A 202 -3.03 8.89 -18.83
CA PRO A 202 -2.41 8.77 -17.51
C PRO A 202 -0.92 8.50 -17.57
N VAL A 203 -0.44 7.84 -18.61
CA VAL A 203 0.99 7.51 -18.75
C VAL A 203 1.81 8.78 -18.98
N LEU A 204 1.40 9.64 -19.93
CA LEU A 204 2.10 10.90 -20.19
C LEU A 204 2.04 11.83 -18.97
N THR A 205 0.87 11.97 -18.36
CA THR A 205 0.66 12.82 -17.18
C THR A 205 1.56 12.38 -16.02
N ALA A 206 1.64 11.07 -15.76
CA ALA A 206 2.51 10.53 -14.72
C ALA A 206 4.01 10.72 -15.03
N LEU A 207 4.43 10.59 -16.29
CA LEU A 207 5.81 10.84 -16.71
C LEU A 207 6.20 12.31 -16.49
N GLU A 208 5.36 13.26 -16.92
CA GLU A 208 5.60 14.70 -16.73
C GLU A 208 5.64 15.08 -15.25
N LEU A 209 4.65 14.61 -14.47
CA LEU A 209 4.56 14.86 -13.04
C LEU A 209 5.78 14.28 -12.29
N SER A 210 6.23 13.07 -12.66
CA SER A 210 7.40 12.45 -12.05
C SER A 210 8.67 13.30 -12.20
N ASN A 211 8.84 13.95 -13.36
CA ASN A 211 9.96 14.83 -13.67
C ASN A 211 9.85 16.18 -12.96
N GLU A 212 8.64 16.73 -12.85
CA GLU A 212 8.37 17.94 -12.07
C GLU A 212 8.73 17.72 -10.59
N LEU A 213 8.24 16.63 -9.99
CA LEU A 213 8.58 16.24 -8.61
C LEU A 213 10.08 16.01 -8.42
N ALA A 214 10.76 15.39 -9.40
CA ALA A 214 12.21 15.18 -9.33
C ALA A 214 13.00 16.49 -9.38
N LYS A 215 12.53 17.50 -10.12
CA LYS A 215 13.11 18.85 -10.13
C LYS A 215 12.85 19.57 -8.81
N LEU A 216 11.62 19.52 -8.30
CA LEU A 216 11.25 20.10 -7.01
C LEU A 216 12.03 19.50 -5.85
N ALA A 217 12.31 18.20 -5.87
CA ALA A 217 13.17 17.55 -4.89
C ALA A 217 14.62 18.10 -4.84
N ASN A 218 15.09 18.72 -5.93
CA ASN A 218 16.39 19.39 -5.97
C ASN A 218 16.32 20.87 -5.59
N ILE A 219 15.14 21.48 -5.68
CA ILE A 219 14.87 22.88 -5.30
C ILE A 219 14.59 22.96 -3.79
N GLU A 220 13.62 22.20 -3.29
CA GLU A 220 13.26 22.09 -1.87
C GLU A 220 14.07 20.95 -1.23
N LYS A 221 15.06 21.30 -0.41
CA LYS A 221 15.97 20.32 0.20
C LYS A 221 15.36 19.65 1.43
N GLU A 222 14.46 20.34 2.11
CA GLU A 222 13.83 19.94 3.37
C GLU A 222 12.90 18.75 3.16
N PHE A 223 12.05 18.80 2.12
CA PHE A 223 11.10 17.72 1.77
C PHE A 223 11.58 16.85 0.60
N LYS A 224 12.89 16.84 0.33
CA LYS A 224 13.49 16.13 -0.80
C LYS A 224 13.12 14.64 -0.86
N ASN A 225 13.06 13.97 0.29
CA ASN A 225 12.72 12.55 0.37
C ASN A 225 11.26 12.29 0.02
N ASP A 226 10.34 13.16 0.45
CA ASP A 226 8.92 13.04 0.15
C ASP A 226 8.66 13.23 -1.35
N TYR A 227 9.21 14.28 -1.98
CA TYR A 227 9.10 14.46 -3.43
C TYR A 227 9.70 13.31 -4.22
N ARG A 228 10.84 12.74 -3.77
CA ARG A 228 11.42 11.54 -4.38
C ARG A 228 10.49 10.33 -4.26
N LYS A 229 9.85 10.14 -3.10
CA LYS A 229 8.88 9.07 -2.90
C LYS A 229 7.66 9.22 -3.82
N LEU A 230 7.13 10.43 -3.96
CA LEU A 230 6.02 10.71 -4.88
C LEU A 230 6.43 10.56 -6.36
N SER A 231 7.63 11.00 -6.72
CA SER A 231 8.19 10.79 -8.06
C SER A 231 8.31 9.30 -8.37
N MET A 232 8.81 8.50 -7.41
CA MET A 232 8.87 7.04 -7.54
C MET A 232 7.48 6.40 -7.66
N GLN A 233 6.50 6.86 -6.88
CA GLN A 233 5.10 6.38 -6.98
C GLN A 233 4.52 6.62 -8.38
N CYS A 234 4.76 7.80 -8.98
CA CYS A 234 4.36 8.07 -10.36
C CYS A 234 5.08 7.14 -11.37
N LYS A 235 6.38 6.87 -11.17
CA LYS A 235 7.16 5.98 -12.02
C LYS A 235 6.67 4.53 -11.92
N ASP A 236 6.41 4.04 -10.70
CA ASP A 236 5.92 2.70 -10.44
C ASP A 236 4.49 2.51 -10.96
N PHE A 237 3.64 3.55 -10.93
CA PHE A 237 2.33 3.55 -11.58
C PHE A 237 2.45 3.27 -13.10
N VAL A 238 3.34 3.98 -13.80
CA VAL A 238 3.55 3.79 -15.25
C VAL A 238 4.05 2.37 -15.56
N VAL A 239 4.92 1.82 -14.71
CA VAL A 239 5.38 0.43 -14.81
C VAL A 239 4.21 -0.53 -14.62
N GLY A 240 3.42 -0.36 -13.56
CA GLY A 240 2.26 -1.22 -13.27
C GLY A 240 1.20 -1.22 -14.39
N VAL A 241 1.04 -0.11 -15.12
CA VAL A 241 0.17 -0.07 -16.31
C VAL A 241 0.78 -0.87 -17.48
N LEU A 242 2.10 -0.80 -17.68
CA LEU A 242 2.80 -1.55 -18.73
C LEU A 242 2.80 -3.07 -18.45
N ASP A 243 2.86 -3.48 -17.19
CA ASP A 243 2.80 -4.89 -16.75
C ASP A 243 1.47 -5.57 -17.16
N LEU A 244 0.39 -4.79 -17.33
CA LEU A 244 -0.96 -5.29 -17.62
C LEU A 244 -1.28 -5.40 -19.11
N CYS A 245 -0.33 -5.02 -19.96
CA CYS A 245 -0.44 -5.21 -21.41
C CYS A 245 -0.38 -6.70 -21.74
N ARG A 246 -1.32 -7.16 -22.58
CA ARG A 246 -1.39 -8.57 -23.01
C ARG A 246 -1.00 -8.75 -24.47
N ASP A 247 -1.29 -7.76 -25.30
CA ASP A 247 -1.05 -7.81 -26.74
C ASP A 247 0.06 -6.83 -27.15
N SER A 248 0.77 -7.15 -28.23
CA SER A 248 1.79 -6.25 -28.81
C SER A 248 1.20 -4.90 -29.23
N GLU A 249 -0.07 -4.86 -29.65
CA GLU A 249 -0.78 -3.62 -29.98
C GLU A 249 -0.93 -2.72 -28.73
N GLU A 250 -1.23 -3.30 -27.56
CA GLU A 250 -1.35 -2.54 -26.31
C GLU A 250 0.02 -1.98 -25.89
N VAL A 251 1.08 -2.78 -26.02
CA VAL A 251 2.45 -2.35 -25.73
C VAL A 251 2.89 -1.23 -26.67
N GLU A 252 2.69 -1.37 -27.98
CA GLU A 252 3.06 -0.35 -28.96
C GLU A 252 2.29 0.97 -28.75
N ALA A 253 1.01 0.91 -28.35
CA ALA A 253 0.22 2.08 -28.01
C ALA A 253 0.78 2.83 -26.77
N ILE A 254 1.28 2.10 -25.76
CA ILE A 254 1.95 2.72 -24.61
C ILE A 254 3.29 3.32 -25.00
N LEU A 255 4.11 2.64 -25.82
CA LEU A 255 5.48 3.05 -26.13
C LEU A 255 5.59 4.18 -27.17
N ASN A 256 4.64 4.24 -28.12
CA ASN A 256 4.64 5.22 -29.20
C ASN A 256 3.65 6.38 -28.96
N GLY A 257 2.62 6.19 -28.14
CA GLY A 257 1.55 7.17 -27.92
C GLY A 257 0.51 7.21 -29.04
N ASP A 258 -0.32 8.27 -29.07
CA ASP A 258 -1.37 8.43 -30.08
C ASP A 258 -0.77 8.90 -31.42
N VAL A 259 -0.50 7.94 -32.30
CA VAL A 259 0.15 8.13 -33.62
C VAL A 259 -0.73 8.97 -34.59
N SER A 260 -1.99 9.22 -34.24
CA SER A 260 -2.98 9.88 -35.09
C SER A 260 -2.72 11.37 -35.36
N VAL A 261 -2.00 12.08 -34.48
CA VAL A 261 -1.74 13.52 -34.62
C VAL A 261 -0.50 13.83 -35.50
N GLU A 262 0.46 12.92 -35.60
CA GLU A 262 1.72 13.15 -36.34
C GLU A 262 1.69 12.68 -37.80
N LEU A 263 0.64 11.95 -38.23
CA LEU A 263 0.61 11.28 -39.54
C LEU A 263 0.38 12.21 -40.75
N GLN A 264 0.33 13.54 -40.59
CA GLN A 264 0.26 14.48 -41.71
C GLN A 264 1.63 14.79 -42.36
N GLN A 265 2.75 14.32 -41.83
CA GLN A 265 4.07 14.51 -42.44
C GLN A 265 4.63 13.17 -42.93
N GLY A 266 4.44 12.89 -44.23
CA GLY A 266 4.71 11.60 -44.88
C GLY A 266 6.17 11.12 -44.85
N HIS A 267 6.58 10.50 -43.75
CA HIS A 267 7.78 9.67 -43.66
C HIS A 267 7.44 8.27 -43.12
N THR A 268 7.94 7.27 -43.86
CA THR A 268 7.74 5.81 -43.73
C THR A 268 7.80 5.25 -42.30
N HIS A 269 6.82 4.40 -41.96
CA HIS A 269 6.82 3.26 -41.03
C HIS A 269 8.13 2.97 -40.27
N ARG A 270 8.53 3.84 -39.34
CA ARG A 270 9.40 3.44 -38.22
C ARG A 270 8.83 4.09 -36.98
N ALA A 271 8.39 3.24 -36.05
CA ALA A 271 7.80 3.62 -34.78
C ALA A 271 8.68 4.68 -34.12
N LEU A 272 8.21 5.93 -34.09
CA LEU A 272 8.80 6.94 -33.24
C LEU A 272 8.46 6.53 -31.82
N LEU A 273 9.41 5.85 -31.16
CA LEU A 273 9.42 5.49 -29.73
C LEU A 273 9.47 6.77 -28.87
N SER A 274 8.53 7.69 -29.08
CA SER A 274 8.50 9.04 -28.54
C SER A 274 8.44 9.01 -27.01
N ARG A 275 7.57 8.16 -26.44
CA ARG A 275 7.44 8.00 -24.99
C ARG A 275 8.61 7.25 -24.37
N VAL A 276 9.27 6.34 -25.10
CA VAL A 276 10.52 5.71 -24.60
C VAL A 276 11.65 6.73 -24.57
N LYS A 277 11.80 7.56 -25.61
CA LYS A 277 12.76 8.69 -25.61
C LYS A 277 12.47 9.65 -24.45
N LEU A 278 11.20 9.96 -24.21
CA LEU A 278 10.78 10.79 -23.08
C LEU A 278 11.07 10.12 -21.72
N ALA A 279 10.79 8.83 -21.57
CA ALA A 279 11.08 8.06 -20.36
C ALA A 279 12.59 7.99 -20.06
N ILE A 280 13.44 7.91 -21.09
CA ILE A 280 14.90 8.02 -20.93
C ILE A 280 15.29 9.42 -20.47
N LYS A 281 14.69 10.47 -21.07
CA LYS A 281 14.92 11.85 -20.66
C LYS A 281 14.54 12.13 -19.21
N TYR A 282 13.48 11.49 -18.71
CA TYR A 282 13.02 11.61 -17.32
C TYR A 282 13.60 10.54 -16.37
N GLU A 283 14.56 9.74 -16.85
CA GLU A 283 15.22 8.68 -16.09
C GLU A 283 14.23 7.73 -15.39
N VAL A 284 13.22 7.27 -16.12
CA VAL A 284 12.24 6.26 -15.66
C VAL A 284 12.79 4.87 -15.96
N LYS A 285 13.75 4.44 -15.14
CA LYS A 285 14.59 3.27 -15.40
C LYS A 285 13.80 1.96 -15.49
N LYS A 286 12.92 1.68 -14.52
CA LYS A 286 12.10 0.45 -14.45
C LYS A 286 11.19 0.28 -15.67
N PHE A 287 10.59 1.37 -16.17
CA PHE A 287 9.73 1.34 -17.37
C PHE A 287 10.49 0.90 -18.61
N VAL A 288 11.70 1.41 -18.82
CA VAL A 288 12.54 1.03 -19.95
C VAL A 288 13.06 -0.40 -19.76
N ALA A 289 13.48 -0.77 -18.54
CA ALA A 289 13.99 -2.10 -18.22
C ALA A 289 12.93 -3.21 -18.22
N HIS A 290 11.64 -2.85 -18.27
CA HIS A 290 10.53 -3.78 -18.24
C HIS A 290 10.61 -4.82 -19.38
N PRO A 291 10.38 -6.12 -19.13
CA PRO A 291 10.50 -7.17 -20.15
C PRO A 291 9.74 -6.90 -21.45
N ASN A 292 8.49 -6.41 -21.38
CA ASN A 292 7.69 -6.11 -22.58
C ASN A 292 8.31 -4.98 -23.42
N CYS A 293 8.87 -3.97 -22.76
CA CYS A 293 9.56 -2.87 -23.44
C CYS A 293 10.87 -3.37 -24.07
N GLN A 294 11.66 -4.15 -23.31
CA GLN A 294 12.91 -4.74 -23.79
C GLN A 294 12.70 -5.66 -24.99
N GLN A 295 11.62 -6.45 -25.00
CA GLN A 295 11.27 -7.30 -26.13
C GLN A 295 10.99 -6.47 -27.39
N GLN A 296 10.24 -5.37 -27.27
CA GLN A 296 9.99 -4.47 -28.40
C GLN A 296 11.25 -3.75 -28.87
N LEU A 297 12.14 -3.35 -27.97
CA LEU A 297 13.43 -2.77 -28.34
C LEU A 297 14.33 -3.79 -29.05
N LEU A 298 14.30 -5.06 -28.61
CA LEU A 298 15.05 -6.15 -29.22
C LEU A 298 14.56 -6.51 -30.63
N THR A 299 13.23 -6.48 -30.87
CA THR A 299 12.68 -6.72 -32.22
C THR A 299 13.11 -5.63 -33.20
N ILE A 300 13.19 -4.37 -32.75
CA ILE A 300 13.70 -3.25 -33.54
C ILE A 300 15.23 -3.33 -33.70
N TRP A 301 15.96 -3.78 -32.68
CA TRP A 301 17.42 -3.89 -32.71
C TRP A 301 17.93 -4.90 -33.75
N TYR A 302 17.30 -6.09 -33.80
CA TYR A 302 17.61 -7.15 -34.75
C TYR A 302 16.74 -7.10 -36.02
N GLU A 303 16.20 -5.94 -36.37
CA GLU A 303 15.38 -5.75 -37.57
C GLU A 303 16.13 -6.26 -38.83
N ASN A 304 15.48 -7.14 -39.60
CA ASN A 304 16.04 -7.84 -40.78
C ASN A 304 17.10 -8.94 -40.49
N LEU A 305 17.43 -9.23 -39.22
CA LEU A 305 18.42 -10.23 -38.80
C LEU A 305 17.87 -11.15 -37.69
N LEU A 306 16.63 -11.64 -37.87
CA LEU A 306 15.92 -12.45 -36.86
C LEU A 306 16.72 -13.71 -36.45
N GLY A 307 17.39 -14.36 -37.40
CA GLY A 307 18.16 -15.57 -37.15
C GLY A 307 19.41 -15.38 -36.29
N LEU A 308 19.91 -14.14 -36.11
CA LEU A 308 21.12 -13.84 -35.33
C LEU A 308 20.84 -13.70 -33.82
N ARG A 309 19.58 -13.45 -33.45
CA ARG A 309 19.17 -13.20 -32.05
C ARG A 309 19.53 -14.39 -31.14
N GLU A 310 19.15 -15.59 -31.56
CA GLU A 310 19.26 -16.83 -30.78
C GLU A 310 20.60 -17.57 -30.95
N GLN A 311 21.53 -17.03 -31.75
CA GLN A 311 22.80 -17.69 -32.02
C GLN A 311 23.77 -17.64 -30.84
N ALA A 312 24.62 -18.65 -30.76
CA ALA A 312 25.72 -18.72 -29.81
C ALA A 312 26.68 -17.53 -29.97
N VAL A 313 27.35 -17.15 -28.88
CA VAL A 313 28.31 -16.04 -28.84
C VAL A 313 29.41 -16.22 -29.88
N MET A 314 29.88 -17.45 -30.12
CA MET A 314 30.89 -17.74 -31.13
C MET A 314 30.47 -17.34 -32.55
N VAL A 315 29.21 -17.60 -32.93
CA VAL A 315 28.67 -17.19 -34.23
C VAL A 315 28.57 -15.67 -34.32
N LYS A 316 28.13 -15.01 -33.24
CA LYS A 316 28.09 -13.54 -33.15
C LYS A 316 29.49 -12.92 -33.31
N CYS A 317 30.50 -13.49 -32.65
CA CYS A 317 31.90 -13.07 -32.80
C CYS A 317 32.41 -13.27 -34.23
N LEU A 318 32.06 -14.38 -34.88
CA LEU A 318 32.40 -14.62 -36.29
C LEU A 318 31.76 -13.57 -37.21
N VAL A 319 30.49 -13.23 -36.98
CA VAL A 319 29.81 -12.15 -37.74
C VAL A 319 30.51 -10.81 -37.54
N VAL A 320 30.88 -10.46 -36.30
CA VAL A 320 31.64 -9.23 -36.01
C VAL A 320 32.98 -9.22 -36.75
N LEU A 321 33.71 -10.34 -36.76
CA LEU A 321 34.98 -10.49 -37.48
C LEU A 321 34.80 -10.31 -38.99
N VAL A 322 33.78 -10.94 -39.58
CA VAL A 322 33.47 -10.82 -41.01
C VAL A 322 33.11 -9.38 -41.37
N VAL A 323 32.32 -8.70 -40.52
CA VAL A 323 31.98 -7.27 -40.72
C VAL A 323 33.20 -6.38 -40.57
N ALA A 324 34.10 -6.67 -39.64
CA ALA A 324 35.34 -5.92 -39.45
C ALA A 324 36.26 -6.01 -40.68
N LEU A 325 36.46 -7.22 -41.21
CA LEU A 325 37.25 -7.44 -42.42
C LEU A 325 36.56 -6.87 -43.68
N GLY A 326 35.22 -6.97 -43.74
CA GLY A 326 34.40 -6.51 -44.87
C GLY A 326 34.02 -5.02 -44.83
N LEU A 327 34.42 -4.27 -43.80
CA LEU A 327 34.02 -2.89 -43.58
C LEU A 327 34.26 -1.95 -44.80
N PRO A 328 35.42 -2.01 -45.50
CA PRO A 328 35.66 -1.18 -46.68
C PRO A 328 34.66 -1.47 -47.81
N LEU A 329 34.35 -2.75 -48.04
CA LEU A 329 33.41 -3.18 -49.08
C LEU A 329 31.96 -2.79 -48.74
N LEU A 330 31.58 -2.91 -47.48
CA LEU A 330 30.27 -2.49 -46.98
C LEU A 330 30.05 -0.98 -47.12
N ALA A 331 31.09 -0.18 -46.84
CA ALA A 331 31.04 1.27 -47.01
C ALA A 331 30.85 1.67 -48.48
N VAL A 332 31.62 1.08 -49.40
CA VAL A 332 31.47 1.31 -50.85
C VAL A 332 30.10 0.86 -51.35
N GLY A 333 29.62 -0.31 -50.92
CA GLY A 333 28.30 -0.83 -51.27
C GLY A 333 27.16 0.09 -50.84
N TYR A 334 27.27 0.72 -49.67
CA TYR A 334 26.29 1.69 -49.18
C TYR A 334 26.33 3.03 -49.96
N TRP A 335 27.51 3.49 -50.37
CA TRP A 335 27.64 4.70 -51.20
C TRP A 335 27.06 4.53 -52.60
N VAL A 336 27.37 3.40 -53.25
CA VAL A 336 26.95 3.14 -54.64
C VAL A 336 25.45 2.82 -54.72
N ALA A 337 24.93 2.01 -53.78
CA ALA A 337 23.55 1.53 -53.84
C ALA A 337 22.91 1.42 -52.43
N PRO A 338 22.49 2.54 -51.82
CA PRO A 338 21.91 2.54 -50.47
C PRO A 338 20.57 1.78 -50.37
N CYS A 339 19.86 1.60 -51.49
CA CYS A 339 18.59 0.87 -51.55
C CYS A 339 18.74 -0.65 -51.77
N SER A 340 19.97 -1.14 -51.92
CA SER A 340 20.26 -2.57 -52.10
C SER A 340 19.90 -3.40 -50.86
N LYS A 341 19.84 -4.74 -50.99
CA LYS A 341 19.64 -5.64 -49.84
C LYS A 341 20.74 -5.44 -48.79
N LEU A 342 22.00 -5.30 -49.21
CA LEU A 342 23.14 -4.99 -48.33
C LEU A 342 23.00 -3.61 -47.66
N GLY A 343 22.55 -2.60 -48.39
CA GLY A 343 22.29 -1.26 -47.82
C GLY A 343 21.18 -1.26 -46.76
N ARG A 344 20.12 -2.06 -46.96
CA ARG A 344 19.06 -2.26 -45.94
C ARG A 344 19.59 -3.00 -44.71
N ILE A 345 20.43 -4.03 -44.89
CA ILE A 345 21.08 -4.74 -43.77
C ILE A 345 21.99 -3.80 -42.98
N LEU A 346 22.82 -2.97 -43.63
CA LEU A 346 23.70 -2.01 -42.95
C LEU A 346 22.93 -0.91 -42.21
N ARG A 347 21.70 -0.59 -42.63
CA ARG A 347 20.82 0.37 -41.95
C ARG A 347 20.17 -0.22 -40.68
N SER A 348 20.23 -1.54 -40.49
CA SER A 348 19.78 -2.16 -39.23
C SER A 348 20.61 -1.64 -38.03
N PRO A 349 19.99 -1.39 -36.86
CA PRO A 349 20.70 -0.83 -35.71
C PRO A 349 21.89 -1.68 -35.25
N PHE A 350 21.71 -3.01 -35.19
CA PHE A 350 22.78 -3.92 -34.80
C PHE A 350 24.00 -3.83 -35.74
N MET A 351 23.79 -3.80 -37.06
CA MET A 351 24.91 -3.71 -38.00
C MET A 351 25.64 -2.38 -37.92
N LYS A 352 24.93 -1.26 -37.65
CA LYS A 352 25.59 0.02 -37.39
C LYS A 352 26.51 -0.09 -36.18
N PHE A 353 26.00 -0.62 -35.07
CA PHE A 353 26.79 -0.80 -33.84
C PHE A 353 28.03 -1.66 -34.07
N VAL A 354 27.88 -2.81 -34.73
CA VAL A 354 29.01 -3.70 -35.06
C VAL A 354 30.01 -3.00 -35.97
N ALA A 355 29.56 -2.25 -36.98
CA ALA A 355 30.45 -1.52 -37.88
C ALA A 355 31.25 -0.41 -37.16
N HIS A 356 30.62 0.33 -36.24
CA HIS A 356 31.31 1.32 -35.39
C HIS A 356 32.29 0.69 -34.42
N ALA A 357 31.88 -0.39 -33.73
CA ALA A 357 32.75 -1.13 -32.83
C ALA A 357 33.96 -1.73 -33.56
N ALA A 358 33.73 -2.36 -34.71
CA ALA A 358 34.78 -2.94 -35.55
C ALA A 358 35.76 -1.88 -36.04
N SER A 359 35.28 -0.73 -36.52
CA SER A 359 36.16 0.36 -36.94
C SER A 359 37.01 0.89 -35.79
N PHE A 360 36.43 1.01 -34.60
CA PHE A 360 37.17 1.46 -33.43
C PHE A 360 38.25 0.45 -33.01
N ILE A 361 37.97 -0.85 -33.08
CA ILE A 361 38.97 -1.90 -32.83
C ILE A 361 40.11 -1.81 -33.87
N ILE A 362 39.78 -1.62 -35.16
CA ILE A 362 40.79 -1.41 -36.21
C ILE A 362 41.65 -0.19 -35.91
N PHE A 363 41.05 0.91 -35.45
CA PHE A 363 41.80 2.11 -35.02
C PHE A 363 42.80 1.80 -33.90
N LEU A 364 42.39 1.05 -32.87
CA LEU A 364 43.31 0.63 -31.80
C LEU A 364 44.43 -0.28 -32.32
N CYS A 365 44.11 -1.24 -33.20
CA CYS A 365 45.11 -2.08 -33.85
C CYS A 365 46.09 -1.24 -34.69
N LEU A 366 45.64 -0.18 -35.37
CA LEU A 366 46.51 0.74 -36.10
C LEU A 366 47.44 1.52 -35.18
N LEU A 367 46.97 1.94 -33.99
CA LEU A 367 47.83 2.59 -32.98
C LEU A 367 48.93 1.64 -32.50
N VAL A 368 48.59 0.38 -32.23
CA VAL A 368 49.56 -0.66 -31.83
C VAL A 368 50.52 -0.96 -32.97
N PHE A 369 50.03 -1.07 -34.20
CA PHE A 369 50.85 -1.30 -35.38
C PHE A 369 51.84 -0.15 -35.62
N ASN A 370 51.43 1.11 -35.41
CA ASN A 370 52.33 2.26 -35.50
C ASN A 370 53.49 2.23 -34.48
N ALA A 371 53.29 1.54 -33.35
CA ALA A 371 54.34 1.32 -32.35
C ALA A 371 55.18 0.05 -32.59
N SER A 372 54.72 -0.84 -33.47
CA SER A 372 55.26 -2.20 -33.60
C SER A 372 56.71 -2.27 -34.08
N ASP A 373 57.13 -1.32 -34.92
CA ASP A 373 58.52 -1.22 -35.42
C ASP A 373 59.58 -1.07 -34.30
N ARG A 374 59.15 -0.81 -33.05
CA ARG A 374 60.02 -0.59 -31.89
C ARG A 374 59.87 -1.65 -30.79
N PHE A 375 59.09 -2.72 -31.01
CA PHE A 375 58.82 -3.73 -29.97
C PHE A 375 60.06 -4.52 -29.54
N GLU A 376 61.01 -4.77 -30.45
CA GLU A 376 62.28 -5.41 -30.12
C GLU A 376 63.33 -4.44 -29.54
N GLY A 377 62.94 -3.17 -29.35
CA GLY A 377 63.84 -2.08 -28.99
C GLY A 377 64.35 -1.30 -30.21
N ILE A 378 65.08 -0.22 -29.96
CA ILE A 378 65.63 0.64 -31.02
C ILE A 378 67.09 0.25 -31.28
N ASN A 379 67.45 0.02 -32.54
CA ASN A 379 68.78 -0.46 -32.95
C ASN A 379 69.91 0.58 -32.84
N THR A 380 69.57 1.86 -32.68
CA THR A 380 70.53 2.98 -32.63
C THR A 380 70.45 3.72 -31.29
N LEU A 381 71.59 4.16 -30.77
CA LEU A 381 71.64 4.97 -29.56
C LEU A 381 71.04 6.37 -29.80
N PRO A 382 70.45 7.02 -28.77
CA PRO A 382 69.80 8.33 -28.92
C PRO A 382 70.71 9.50 -29.33
N ASN A 383 72.03 9.35 -29.17
CA ASN A 383 73.05 10.35 -29.48
C ASN A 383 73.66 10.20 -30.89
N VAL A 384 73.35 9.12 -31.61
CA VAL A 384 73.87 8.85 -32.95
C VAL A 384 72.85 9.30 -34.00
N THR A 385 73.29 10.08 -34.99
CA THR A 385 72.46 10.49 -36.14
C THR A 385 72.71 9.57 -37.33
N VAL A 386 71.63 9.09 -37.97
CA VAL A 386 71.69 8.23 -39.16
C VAL A 386 70.82 8.82 -40.26
N THR A 387 71.45 9.36 -41.31
CA THR A 387 70.78 9.94 -42.49
C THR A 387 70.82 8.98 -43.68
N ASP A 388 69.89 9.11 -44.63
CA ASP A 388 69.85 8.24 -45.81
C ASP A 388 70.84 8.68 -46.89
N TYR A 389 71.13 9.99 -46.94
CA TYR A 389 72.12 10.60 -47.80
C TYR A 389 72.77 11.81 -47.09
N PRO A 390 74.02 12.17 -47.44
CA PRO A 390 74.82 13.11 -46.65
C PRO A 390 74.32 14.57 -46.62
N MET A 391 73.47 14.99 -47.56
CA MET A 391 72.84 16.33 -47.59
C MET A 391 71.53 16.42 -46.79
N GLN A 392 71.03 15.30 -46.27
CA GLN A 392 69.77 15.28 -45.55
C GLN A 392 69.96 15.77 -44.12
N ILE A 393 69.12 16.72 -43.69
CA ILE A 393 69.01 17.10 -42.30
C ILE A 393 68.36 15.96 -41.52
N PHE A 394 69.01 15.51 -40.45
CA PHE A 394 68.56 14.41 -39.59
C PHE A 394 67.10 14.58 -39.13
N ARG A 395 66.69 15.81 -38.80
CA ARG A 395 65.33 16.12 -38.37
C ARG A 395 64.24 15.81 -39.40
N VAL A 396 64.53 15.89 -40.69
CA VAL A 396 63.52 15.59 -41.73
C VAL A 396 63.15 14.11 -41.71
N LYS A 397 64.13 13.23 -41.51
CA LYS A 397 63.91 11.78 -41.42
C LYS A 397 63.06 11.41 -40.21
N THR A 398 63.33 12.02 -39.06
CA THR A 398 62.57 11.75 -37.82
C THR A 398 61.20 12.41 -37.80
N THR A 399 60.96 13.48 -38.56
CA THR A 399 59.69 14.24 -38.58
C THR A 399 58.72 13.92 -39.70
N ARG A 400 59.12 13.10 -40.67
CA ARG A 400 58.27 12.69 -41.79
C ARG A 400 57.10 11.84 -41.31
N PHE A 401 55.92 12.06 -41.90
CA PHE A 401 54.74 11.25 -41.63
C PHE A 401 54.82 9.87 -42.29
N SER A 402 54.47 8.83 -41.55
CA SER A 402 54.30 7.47 -42.08
C SER A 402 52.89 7.28 -42.66
N TRP A 403 52.69 6.24 -43.48
CA TRP A 403 51.37 5.90 -44.01
C TRP A 403 50.37 5.52 -42.91
N THR A 404 50.85 4.86 -41.84
CA THR A 404 50.04 4.50 -40.66
C THR A 404 49.55 5.75 -39.92
N GLU A 405 50.41 6.75 -39.73
CA GLU A 405 50.03 8.03 -39.12
C GLU A 405 49.01 8.79 -39.96
N ILE A 406 49.15 8.78 -41.30
CA ILE A 406 48.15 9.40 -42.19
C ILE A 406 46.80 8.72 -42.04
N LEU A 407 46.76 7.39 -41.98
CA LEU A 407 45.51 6.66 -41.71
C LEU A 407 44.92 7.07 -40.35
N ILE A 408 45.72 7.08 -39.29
CA ILE A 408 45.28 7.51 -37.94
C ILE A 408 44.68 8.93 -37.99
N MET A 409 45.32 9.87 -38.70
CA MET A 409 44.81 11.24 -38.87
C MET A 409 43.43 11.28 -39.55
N VAL A 410 43.21 10.46 -40.58
CA VAL A 410 41.91 10.36 -41.25
C VAL A 410 40.85 9.79 -40.30
N TRP A 411 41.18 8.80 -39.46
CA TRP A 411 40.28 8.27 -38.44
C TRP A 411 39.92 9.31 -37.38
N VAL A 412 40.91 10.05 -36.86
CA VAL A 412 40.70 11.12 -35.88
C VAL A 412 39.82 12.23 -36.46
N ALA A 413 40.04 12.63 -37.71
CA ALA A 413 39.17 13.58 -38.39
C ALA A 413 37.73 13.05 -38.54
N GLY A 414 37.56 11.77 -38.86
CA GLY A 414 36.25 11.11 -38.95
C GLY A 414 35.52 11.02 -37.62
N MET A 415 36.24 10.75 -36.53
CA MET A 415 35.69 10.75 -35.17
C MET A 415 35.30 12.18 -34.75
N MET A 416 36.16 13.18 -34.96
CA MET A 416 35.86 14.58 -34.66
C MET A 416 34.62 15.07 -35.42
N TRP A 417 34.48 14.72 -36.70
CA TRP A 417 33.30 15.07 -37.48
C TRP A 417 32.01 14.42 -36.94
N SER A 418 32.10 13.21 -36.39
CA SER A 418 30.97 12.54 -35.74
C SER A 418 30.56 13.27 -34.45
N GLU A 419 31.54 13.61 -33.59
CA GLU A 419 31.27 14.34 -32.35
C GLU A 419 30.70 15.74 -32.62
N CYS A 420 31.19 16.46 -33.63
CA CYS A 420 30.63 17.75 -34.02
C CYS A 420 29.16 17.65 -34.45
N LYS A 421 28.78 16.58 -35.16
CA LYS A 421 27.38 16.34 -35.53
C LYS A 421 26.52 16.07 -34.30
N GLU A 422 27.01 15.28 -33.37
CA GLU A 422 26.31 14.94 -32.13
C GLU A 422 26.10 16.19 -31.25
N LEU A 423 27.16 17.00 -31.10
CA LEU A 423 27.11 18.28 -30.41
C LEU A 423 26.08 19.24 -31.05
N TRP A 424 25.96 19.25 -32.39
CA TRP A 424 24.95 20.05 -33.08
C TRP A 424 23.52 19.53 -32.92
N THR A 425 23.32 18.22 -32.83
CA THR A 425 21.98 17.63 -32.69
C THR A 425 21.45 17.72 -31.26
N GLU A 426 22.28 17.46 -30.26
CA GLU A 426 21.89 17.47 -28.84
C GLU A 426 21.97 18.89 -28.24
N GLY A 427 22.88 19.72 -28.77
CA GLY A 427 23.22 21.00 -28.20
C GLY A 427 24.27 20.90 -27.08
N PRO A 428 24.98 22.00 -26.78
CA PRO A 428 26.15 21.98 -25.89
C PRO A 428 25.80 21.62 -24.44
N ARG A 429 24.61 21.98 -23.96
CA ARG A 429 24.21 21.72 -22.57
C ARG A 429 23.99 20.24 -22.31
N GLU A 430 23.24 19.56 -23.17
CA GLU A 430 22.96 18.13 -23.00
C GLU A 430 24.21 17.29 -23.24
N TYR A 431 25.03 17.67 -24.21
CA TYR A 431 26.31 17.02 -24.50
C TYR A 431 27.28 17.07 -23.30
N MET A 432 27.45 18.25 -22.68
CA MET A 432 28.40 18.43 -21.56
C MET A 432 27.95 17.78 -20.25
N LEU A 433 26.65 17.46 -20.11
CA LEU A 433 26.15 16.71 -18.94
C LEU A 433 26.62 15.25 -18.96
N GLN A 434 26.99 14.70 -20.12
CA GLN A 434 27.52 13.35 -20.24
C GLN A 434 29.05 13.37 -20.13
N LEU A 435 29.60 12.89 -19.02
CA LEU A 435 31.05 12.87 -18.76
C LEU A 435 31.85 12.11 -19.84
N TRP A 436 31.27 11.05 -20.43
CA TRP A 436 31.90 10.30 -21.52
C TRP A 436 32.08 11.14 -22.79
N ASN A 437 31.10 11.99 -23.13
CA ASN A 437 31.16 12.87 -24.29
C ASN A 437 32.26 13.94 -24.12
N VAL A 438 32.47 14.40 -22.88
CA VAL A 438 33.57 15.32 -22.53
C VAL A 438 34.93 14.62 -22.64
N LEU A 439 35.03 13.37 -22.18
CA LEU A 439 36.25 12.58 -22.30
C LEU A 439 36.60 12.31 -23.77
N ASP A 440 35.63 11.96 -24.60
CA ASP A 440 35.83 11.73 -26.04
C ASP A 440 36.27 13.00 -26.77
N PHE A 441 35.62 14.14 -26.51
CA PHE A 441 36.04 15.43 -27.06
C PHE A 441 37.45 15.82 -26.59
N GLY A 442 37.76 15.60 -25.32
CA GLY A 442 39.09 15.79 -24.73
C GLY A 442 40.15 14.96 -25.43
N MET A 443 39.93 13.65 -25.55
CA MET A 443 40.83 12.71 -26.23
C MET A 443 41.10 13.14 -27.68
N LEU A 444 40.06 13.49 -28.45
CA LEU A 444 40.22 13.93 -29.84
C LEU A 444 40.94 15.28 -29.95
N SER A 445 40.70 16.20 -29.02
CA SER A 445 41.41 17.48 -28.99
C SER A 445 42.91 17.30 -28.72
N ILE A 446 43.29 16.35 -27.85
CA ILE A 446 44.70 16.01 -27.58
C ILE A 446 45.35 15.37 -28.81
N PHE A 447 44.66 14.47 -29.53
CA PHE A 447 45.18 13.94 -30.80
C PHE A 447 45.46 15.05 -31.82
N ILE A 448 44.51 15.98 -32.00
CA ILE A 448 44.69 17.10 -32.93
C ILE A 448 45.87 17.98 -32.48
N ALA A 449 45.97 18.30 -31.19
CA ALA A 449 47.08 19.07 -30.64
C ALA A 449 48.44 18.37 -30.92
N ALA A 450 48.53 17.06 -30.69
CA ALA A 450 49.73 16.28 -31.00
C ALA A 450 50.09 16.35 -32.49
N PHE A 451 49.14 16.08 -33.39
CA PHE A 451 49.40 16.15 -34.83
C PHE A 451 49.74 17.55 -35.33
N THR A 452 49.15 18.60 -34.74
CA THR A 452 49.52 19.99 -35.09
C THR A 452 50.94 20.32 -34.64
N ALA A 453 51.37 19.92 -33.43
CA ALA A 453 52.75 20.10 -32.97
C ALA A 453 53.75 19.33 -33.86
N ARG A 454 53.41 18.10 -34.24
CA ARG A 454 54.18 17.29 -35.21
C ARG A 454 54.29 17.97 -36.57
N PHE A 455 53.18 18.50 -37.07
CA PHE A 455 53.14 19.21 -38.36
C PHE A 455 53.99 20.49 -38.33
N LEU A 456 53.98 21.24 -37.22
CA LEU A 456 54.85 22.40 -37.03
C LEU A 456 56.33 22.00 -37.03
N ALA A 457 56.70 20.92 -36.34
CA ALA A 457 58.07 20.39 -36.37
C ALA A 457 58.51 19.99 -37.79
N PHE A 458 57.62 19.34 -38.54
CA PHE A 458 57.85 18.97 -39.94
C PHE A 458 58.03 20.20 -40.85
N LEU A 459 57.22 21.26 -40.67
CA LEU A 459 57.36 22.51 -41.42
C LEU A 459 58.70 23.21 -41.15
N GLN A 460 59.17 23.20 -39.91
CA GLN A 460 60.48 23.78 -39.56
C GLN A 460 61.63 22.96 -40.16
N ALA A 461 61.58 21.63 -40.06
CA ALA A 461 62.59 20.75 -40.62
C ALA A 461 62.65 20.85 -42.16
N THR A 462 61.50 20.94 -42.83
CA THR A 462 61.46 21.10 -44.31
C THR A 462 61.94 22.48 -44.76
N LYS A 463 61.67 23.55 -44.01
CA LYS A 463 62.26 24.87 -44.28
C LYS A 463 63.79 24.84 -44.15
N ALA A 464 64.30 24.17 -43.11
CA ALA A 464 65.73 24.00 -42.92
C ALA A 464 66.37 23.18 -44.06
N GLN A 465 65.72 22.11 -44.52
CA GLN A 465 66.21 21.32 -45.66
C GLN A 465 66.26 22.15 -46.95
N ARG A 466 65.19 22.90 -47.26
CA ARG A 466 65.17 23.78 -48.43
C ARG A 466 66.28 24.83 -48.38
N TYR A 467 66.58 25.37 -47.20
CA TYR A 467 67.69 26.30 -47.02
C TYR A 467 69.04 25.66 -47.36
N VAL A 468 69.28 24.42 -46.90
CA VAL A 468 70.49 23.66 -47.20
C VAL A 468 70.57 23.36 -48.70
N ASP A 469 69.49 22.87 -49.30
CA ASP A 469 69.43 22.52 -50.72
C ASP A 469 69.65 23.73 -51.65
N GLU A 470 69.13 24.92 -51.29
CA GLU A 470 69.23 26.14 -52.09
C GLU A 470 70.57 26.88 -51.94
N LYS A 471 71.16 26.89 -50.73
CA LYS A 471 72.32 27.74 -50.42
C LYS A 471 73.64 27.00 -50.29
N ILE A 472 73.65 25.68 -50.18
CA ILE A 472 74.85 24.90 -49.91
C ILE A 472 75.08 23.91 -51.06
N HIS A 473 76.19 24.09 -51.77
CA HIS A 473 76.64 23.21 -52.86
C HIS A 473 77.90 22.44 -52.43
N ALA A 474 77.82 21.66 -51.35
CA ALA A 474 78.91 20.82 -50.85
C ALA A 474 78.63 19.32 -51.14
N SER A 475 79.59 18.43 -50.85
CA SER A 475 79.43 16.97 -50.96
C SER A 475 78.89 16.31 -49.69
N GLU A 476 79.23 16.84 -48.50
CA GLU A 476 78.66 16.40 -47.21
C GLU A 476 78.29 17.60 -46.32
N LEU A 477 77.18 17.48 -45.56
CA LEU A 477 76.67 18.53 -44.68
C LEU A 477 77.55 18.76 -43.43
N SER A 478 78.26 17.73 -42.97
CA SER A 478 79.15 17.76 -41.79
C SER A 478 80.42 18.59 -41.99
N LEU A 479 80.81 18.83 -43.24
CA LEU A 479 82.03 19.58 -43.60
C LEU A 479 81.82 21.10 -43.62
N VAL A 480 80.56 21.57 -43.54
CA VAL A 480 80.19 22.99 -43.67
C VAL A 480 79.59 23.49 -42.37
N THR A 481 80.12 24.61 -41.85
CA THR A 481 79.57 25.27 -40.66
C THR A 481 78.26 25.98 -41.01
N LEU A 482 77.15 25.52 -40.42
CA LEU A 482 75.81 26.05 -40.66
C LEU A 482 75.51 27.25 -39.74
N PRO A 483 74.53 28.11 -40.10
CA PRO A 483 73.96 29.06 -39.15
C PRO A 483 73.36 28.33 -37.95
N PRO A 484 73.47 28.87 -36.72
CA PRO A 484 73.07 28.17 -35.49
C PRO A 484 71.59 27.75 -35.48
N ASP A 485 70.71 28.53 -36.12
CA ASP A 485 69.28 28.22 -36.25
C ASP A 485 68.99 26.98 -37.12
N ILE A 486 69.86 26.70 -38.09
CA ILE A 486 69.74 25.55 -39.00
C ILE A 486 70.53 24.35 -38.44
N GLU A 487 71.67 24.63 -37.81
CA GLU A 487 72.52 23.62 -37.15
C GLU A 487 71.74 22.85 -36.07
N TYR A 488 70.84 23.52 -35.34
CA TYR A 488 69.97 22.86 -34.35
C TYR A 488 69.23 21.63 -34.90
N PHE A 489 68.78 21.67 -36.16
CA PHE A 489 68.05 20.55 -36.79
C PHE A 489 68.95 19.37 -37.20
N THR A 490 70.27 19.50 -37.07
CA THR A 490 71.21 18.39 -37.29
C THR A 490 71.45 17.56 -36.03
N TYR A 491 71.09 18.09 -34.85
CA TYR A 491 71.38 17.43 -33.58
C TYR A 491 70.52 16.19 -33.29
N ALA A 492 71.12 15.25 -32.56
CA ALA A 492 70.46 14.07 -31.99
C ALA A 492 69.61 14.43 -30.76
N ARG A 493 68.85 13.46 -30.24
CA ARG A 493 67.79 13.69 -29.23
C ARG A 493 68.32 14.22 -27.90
N ASP A 494 69.58 13.96 -27.57
CA ASP A 494 70.26 14.41 -26.36
C ASP A 494 70.37 15.94 -26.24
N LYS A 495 70.45 16.65 -27.37
CA LYS A 495 70.61 18.11 -27.44
C LYS A 495 69.34 18.86 -27.80
N TRP A 496 68.19 18.17 -27.86
CA TRP A 496 66.93 18.84 -28.18
C TRP A 496 66.51 19.77 -27.03
N LEU A 497 65.94 20.91 -27.39
CA LEU A 497 65.33 21.83 -26.43
C LEU A 497 64.20 21.10 -25.66
N PRO A 498 64.07 21.28 -24.34
CA PRO A 498 63.00 20.63 -23.57
C PRO A 498 61.58 20.98 -24.04
N SER A 499 61.40 22.15 -24.66
CA SER A 499 60.13 22.65 -25.21
C SER A 499 59.95 22.35 -26.71
N ASP A 500 60.78 21.50 -27.29
CA ASP A 500 60.75 21.16 -28.70
C ASP A 500 59.37 20.57 -29.10
N PRO A 501 58.69 21.09 -30.15
CA PRO A 501 57.36 20.63 -30.56
C PRO A 501 57.25 19.12 -30.80
N GLN A 502 58.36 18.46 -31.15
CA GLN A 502 58.40 17.02 -31.31
C GLN A 502 58.19 16.27 -29.99
N LEU A 503 58.83 16.70 -28.90
CA LEU A 503 58.69 16.08 -27.59
C LEU A 503 57.28 16.30 -27.04
N ILE A 504 56.73 17.50 -27.26
CA ILE A 504 55.34 17.84 -26.90
C ILE A 504 54.37 16.93 -27.68
N SER A 505 54.59 16.76 -28.98
CA SER A 505 53.78 15.86 -29.81
C SER A 505 53.82 14.42 -29.29
N GLU A 506 55.00 13.88 -28.97
CA GLU A 506 55.14 12.50 -28.47
C GLU A 506 54.43 12.32 -27.12
N GLY A 507 54.59 13.29 -26.21
CA GLY A 507 53.94 13.28 -24.89
C GLY A 507 52.41 13.32 -24.98
N LEU A 508 51.87 14.27 -25.76
CA LEU A 508 50.43 14.38 -25.97
C LEU A 508 49.86 13.17 -26.71
N TYR A 509 50.58 12.65 -27.72
CA TYR A 509 50.17 11.45 -28.45
C TYR A 509 50.09 10.22 -27.53
N ALA A 510 51.06 10.03 -26.62
CA ALA A 510 51.03 8.94 -25.66
C ALA A 510 49.81 9.03 -24.72
N ILE A 511 49.49 10.23 -24.21
CA ILE A 511 48.28 10.46 -23.40
C ILE A 511 47.02 10.13 -24.20
N ALA A 512 46.95 10.58 -25.45
CA ALA A 512 45.81 10.33 -26.34
C ALA A 512 45.62 8.83 -26.62
N VAL A 513 46.71 8.07 -26.81
CA VAL A 513 46.66 6.61 -26.96
C VAL A 513 46.05 5.95 -25.73
N VAL A 514 46.49 6.31 -24.51
CA VAL A 514 45.92 5.75 -23.26
C VAL A 514 44.42 6.05 -23.16
N LEU A 515 44.02 7.32 -23.39
CA LEU A 515 42.61 7.71 -23.36
C LEU A 515 41.78 6.98 -24.41
N SER A 516 42.36 6.68 -25.58
CA SER A 516 41.67 5.92 -26.61
C SER A 516 41.36 4.48 -26.16
N PHE A 517 42.26 3.80 -25.45
CA PHE A 517 41.96 2.46 -24.92
C PHE A 517 40.85 2.47 -23.86
N LEU A 518 40.77 3.52 -23.04
CA LEU A 518 39.69 3.67 -22.05
C LEU A 518 38.30 3.80 -22.71
N ARG A 519 38.23 4.26 -23.96
CA ARG A 519 36.97 4.38 -24.73
C ARG A 519 36.31 3.03 -25.03
N ILE A 520 37.03 1.90 -24.94
CA ILE A 520 36.42 0.55 -25.07
C ILE A 520 35.26 0.37 -24.08
N ALA A 521 35.31 1.06 -22.93
CA ALA A 521 34.23 1.08 -21.96
C ALA A 521 32.87 1.47 -22.57
N TYR A 522 32.80 2.22 -23.68
CA TYR A 522 31.52 2.55 -24.32
C TYR A 522 30.81 1.34 -24.94
N ILE A 523 31.55 0.29 -25.31
CA ILE A 523 31.05 -0.92 -25.99
C ILE A 523 30.64 -2.00 -24.98
N LEU A 524 31.28 -2.02 -23.81
CA LEU A 524 31.05 -3.00 -22.74
C LEU A 524 29.59 -3.12 -22.25
N PRO A 525 28.74 -2.07 -22.17
CA PRO A 525 27.35 -2.18 -21.73
C PRO A 525 26.47 -3.01 -22.66
N ALA A 526 26.91 -3.23 -23.91
CA ALA A 526 26.17 -4.05 -24.85
C ALA A 526 26.19 -5.54 -24.49
N ASN A 527 27.17 -5.98 -23.69
CA ASN A 527 27.27 -7.37 -23.23
C ASN A 527 26.55 -7.56 -21.89
N GLU A 528 25.93 -8.73 -21.72
CA GLU A 528 25.21 -9.13 -20.52
C GLU A 528 26.15 -9.36 -19.34
N SER A 529 27.31 -9.99 -19.54
CA SER A 529 28.23 -10.29 -18.45
C SER A 529 29.03 -9.08 -17.95
N PHE A 530 29.38 -8.13 -18.84
CA PHE A 530 30.22 -6.98 -18.49
C PHE A 530 29.42 -5.71 -18.19
N GLY A 531 28.17 -5.63 -18.63
CA GLY A 531 27.36 -4.43 -18.50
C GLY A 531 27.06 -4.02 -17.05
N PRO A 532 26.46 -4.89 -16.22
CA PRO A 532 26.18 -4.58 -14.81
C PRO A 532 27.46 -4.19 -14.04
N LEU A 533 28.56 -4.92 -14.25
CA LEU A 533 29.86 -4.66 -13.63
C LEU A 533 30.40 -3.26 -13.95
N GLN A 534 30.25 -2.80 -15.19
CA GLN A 534 30.70 -1.46 -15.57
C GLN A 534 29.83 -0.37 -14.94
N ILE A 535 28.51 -0.58 -14.89
CA ILE A 535 27.57 0.40 -14.34
C ILE A 535 27.78 0.56 -12.83
N SER A 536 28.00 -0.53 -12.10
CA SER A 536 28.32 -0.49 -10.68
C SER A 536 29.65 0.23 -10.43
N LEU A 537 30.71 -0.08 -11.19
CA LEU A 537 31.99 0.62 -11.13
C LEU A 537 31.85 2.13 -11.38
N GLY A 538 31.10 2.53 -12.42
CA GLY A 538 30.91 3.94 -12.75
C GLY A 538 30.21 4.74 -11.65
N ARG A 539 29.43 4.08 -10.78
CA ARG A 539 28.74 4.72 -9.65
C ARG A 539 29.58 4.78 -8.39
N THR A 540 30.27 3.69 -8.06
CA THR A 540 31.21 3.70 -6.94
C THR A 540 32.27 4.79 -7.14
N VAL A 541 32.72 5.01 -8.38
CA VAL A 541 33.61 6.14 -8.73
C VAL A 541 33.01 7.51 -8.37
N LYS A 542 31.70 7.74 -8.56
CA LYS A 542 31.05 9.00 -8.18
C LYS A 542 31.02 9.21 -6.66
N ASP A 543 30.87 8.14 -5.89
CA ASP A 543 30.91 8.22 -4.42
C ASP A 543 32.34 8.38 -3.91
N ILE A 544 33.33 7.74 -4.56
CA ILE A 544 34.76 7.96 -4.31
C ILE A 544 35.10 9.45 -4.45
N PHE A 545 34.59 10.15 -5.47
CA PHE A 545 34.85 11.58 -5.63
C PHE A 545 34.39 12.43 -4.45
N LYS A 546 33.28 12.09 -3.77
CA LYS A 546 32.82 12.81 -2.57
C LYS A 546 33.83 12.65 -1.43
N PHE A 547 34.38 11.44 -1.26
CA PHE A 547 35.39 11.15 -0.25
C PHE A 547 36.76 11.76 -0.58
N MET A 548 37.13 11.81 -1.87
CA MET A 548 38.38 12.41 -2.33
C MET A 548 38.53 13.87 -1.92
N VAL A 549 37.43 14.61 -1.68
CA VAL A 549 37.50 15.99 -1.16
C VAL A 549 38.17 16.02 0.22
N LEU A 550 37.74 15.15 1.15
CA LEU A 550 38.33 15.06 2.49
C LEU A 550 39.78 14.57 2.42
N PHE A 551 40.05 13.61 1.53
CA PHE A 551 41.41 13.13 1.26
C PHE A 551 42.34 14.26 0.80
N ILE A 552 41.91 15.09 -0.16
CA ILE A 552 42.70 16.22 -0.67
C ILE A 552 42.93 17.27 0.42
N MET A 553 41.94 17.54 1.29
CA MET A 553 42.11 18.49 2.40
C MET A 553 43.21 18.05 3.37
N VAL A 554 43.19 16.79 3.80
CA VAL A 554 44.23 16.24 4.70
C VAL A 554 45.59 16.23 3.98
N PHE A 555 45.62 15.78 2.73
CA PHE A 555 46.83 15.75 1.92
C PHE A 555 47.49 17.14 1.80
N LEU A 556 46.72 18.18 1.46
CA LEU A 556 47.23 19.55 1.34
C LEU A 556 47.72 20.12 2.68
N ALA A 557 47.03 19.82 3.79
CA ALA A 557 47.45 20.26 5.12
C ALA A 557 48.84 19.72 5.50
N PHE A 558 49.08 18.42 5.31
CA PHE A 558 50.39 17.82 5.56
C PHE A 558 51.44 18.23 4.54
N MET A 559 51.06 18.43 3.27
CA MET A 559 51.97 18.89 2.23
C MET A 559 52.52 20.29 2.53
N ILE A 560 51.65 21.22 2.90
CA ILE A 560 52.07 22.57 3.31
C ILE A 560 52.85 22.51 4.62
N GLY A 561 52.44 21.69 5.59
CA GLY A 561 53.15 21.52 6.86
C GLY A 561 54.59 21.02 6.67
N MET A 562 54.79 19.99 5.84
CA MET A 562 56.11 19.44 5.53
C MET A 562 56.94 20.42 4.69
N PHE A 563 56.32 21.14 3.75
CA PHE A 563 56.99 22.19 2.97
C PHE A 563 57.49 23.33 3.87
N ILE A 564 56.66 23.84 4.79
CA ILE A 564 57.05 24.90 5.72
C ILE A 564 58.24 24.45 6.58
N LEU A 565 58.21 23.20 7.06
CA LEU A 565 59.26 22.63 7.90
C LEU A 565 60.61 22.51 7.15
N TYR A 566 60.59 22.07 5.89
CA TYR A 566 61.79 21.71 5.13
C TYR A 566 62.25 22.73 4.08
N SER A 567 61.47 23.79 3.81
CA SER A 567 61.78 24.81 2.80
C SER A 567 63.17 25.46 2.97
N TYR A 568 63.60 25.70 4.21
CA TYR A 568 64.90 26.31 4.53
C TYR A 568 66.10 25.35 4.37
N TYR A 569 65.87 24.05 4.22
CA TYR A 569 66.91 23.02 4.18
C TYR A 569 67.27 22.58 2.75
N LEU A 570 67.06 23.45 1.76
CA LEU A 570 67.47 23.20 0.38
C LEU A 570 68.99 23.00 0.30
N GLY A 571 69.44 21.86 -0.26
CA GLY A 571 70.85 21.47 -0.34
C GLY A 571 71.42 20.79 0.92
N ALA A 572 70.71 20.89 2.06
CA ALA A 572 71.09 20.32 3.35
C ALA A 572 70.41 18.97 3.67
N LYS A 573 69.72 18.37 2.70
CA LYS A 573 69.06 17.06 2.81
C LYS A 573 69.77 16.01 1.97
N VAL A 574 69.55 14.74 2.32
CA VAL A 574 70.04 13.60 1.52
C VAL A 574 69.28 13.53 0.19
N ASN A 575 67.95 13.69 0.24
CA ASN A 575 67.06 13.74 -0.91
C ASN A 575 66.43 15.15 -1.06
N PRO A 576 66.11 15.61 -2.27
CA PRO A 576 65.49 16.93 -2.52
C PRO A 576 64.02 17.05 -2.03
N ALA A 577 63.49 15.98 -1.44
CA ALA A 577 62.13 15.90 -0.92
C ALA A 577 61.77 17.03 0.07
N PHE A 578 60.53 17.49 -0.02
CA PHE A 578 59.92 18.50 0.86
C PHE A 578 60.48 19.93 0.77
N THR A 579 61.46 20.19 -0.11
CA THR A 579 62.09 21.51 -0.21
C THR A 579 61.28 22.50 -1.06
N THR A 580 60.57 22.00 -2.07
CA THR A 580 59.63 22.76 -2.89
C THR A 580 58.22 22.21 -2.72
N VAL A 581 57.21 22.98 -3.10
CA VAL A 581 55.80 22.52 -3.09
C VAL A 581 55.61 21.33 -4.02
N GLU A 582 56.23 21.34 -5.20
CA GLU A 582 56.15 20.24 -6.18
C GLU A 582 56.80 18.95 -5.66
N GLU A 583 58.01 19.05 -5.10
CA GLU A 583 58.70 17.87 -4.56
C GLU A 583 58.02 17.35 -3.28
N SER A 584 57.48 18.25 -2.43
CA SER A 584 56.61 17.87 -1.30
C SER A 584 55.38 17.10 -1.75
N PHE A 585 54.73 17.57 -2.83
CA PHE A 585 53.59 16.89 -3.43
C PHE A 585 54.00 15.49 -3.93
N LYS A 586 55.10 15.37 -4.69
CA LYS A 586 55.58 14.10 -5.23
C LYS A 586 55.87 13.10 -4.11
N THR A 587 56.63 13.46 -3.07
CA THR A 587 56.97 12.51 -2.01
C THR A 587 55.76 12.06 -1.21
N LEU A 588 54.83 12.95 -0.86
CA LEU A 588 53.60 12.55 -0.15
C LEU A 588 52.64 11.75 -1.03
N PHE A 589 52.58 12.06 -2.32
CA PHE A 589 51.75 11.32 -3.26
C PHE A 589 52.25 9.87 -3.37
N TRP A 590 53.56 9.68 -3.58
CA TRP A 590 54.15 8.36 -3.69
C TRP A 590 54.21 7.60 -2.36
N SER A 591 54.18 8.29 -1.21
CA SER A 591 54.13 7.62 0.10
C SER A 591 52.81 6.91 0.37
N ILE A 592 51.69 7.33 -0.22
CA ILE A 592 50.40 6.61 -0.14
C ILE A 592 50.54 5.18 -0.70
N PHE A 593 51.38 5.01 -1.72
CA PHE A 593 51.65 3.72 -2.35
C PHE A 593 52.87 2.99 -1.74
N GLY A 594 53.49 3.55 -0.70
CA GLY A 594 54.69 2.97 -0.08
C GLY A 594 55.97 3.09 -0.92
N LEU A 595 55.99 3.93 -1.96
CA LEU A 595 57.14 4.13 -2.85
C LEU A 595 58.07 5.28 -2.40
N SER A 596 57.76 5.95 -1.28
CA SER A 596 58.57 7.04 -0.74
C SER A 596 59.54 6.54 0.33
N GLU A 597 60.80 6.93 0.20
CA GLU A 597 61.85 6.56 1.14
C GLU A 597 61.77 7.34 2.46
N VAL A 598 62.10 6.68 3.57
CA VAL A 598 62.20 7.31 4.91
C VAL A 598 63.42 8.26 4.99
N SER A 599 64.44 8.03 4.17
CA SER A 599 65.61 8.90 3.98
C SER A 599 65.25 10.33 3.53
N SER A 600 64.04 10.53 3.00
CA SER A 600 63.51 11.84 2.59
C SER A 600 63.32 12.84 3.74
N VAL A 601 63.25 12.35 4.98
CA VAL A 601 63.09 13.16 6.21
C VAL A 601 64.46 13.54 6.81
N VAL A 602 65.49 12.74 6.53
CA VAL A 602 66.84 12.87 7.09
C VAL A 602 67.54 14.13 6.57
N LEU A 603 68.13 14.87 7.51
CA LEU A 603 68.94 16.07 7.26
C LEU A 603 70.43 15.72 7.32
N LYS A 604 71.27 16.46 6.61
CA LYS A 604 72.74 16.35 6.71
C LYS A 604 73.31 17.09 7.93
N TYR A 605 72.54 18.02 8.51
CA TYR A 605 72.91 18.77 9.71
C TYR A 605 72.33 18.15 10.97
N ASP A 606 72.97 18.39 12.12
CA ASP A 606 72.56 17.88 13.44
C ASP A 606 71.32 18.58 14.03
N HIS A 607 70.41 19.10 13.20
CA HIS A 607 69.13 19.67 13.62
C HIS A 607 68.10 18.56 13.93
N LYS A 608 68.44 17.72 14.91
CA LYS A 608 67.69 16.52 15.30
C LYS A 608 66.24 16.80 15.71
N PHE A 609 65.97 18.00 16.24
CA PHE A 609 64.60 18.42 16.56
C PHE A 609 63.71 18.49 15.31
N ILE A 610 64.18 19.12 14.24
CA ILE A 610 63.43 19.24 12.98
C ILE A 610 63.25 17.88 12.33
N GLU A 611 64.29 17.04 12.37
CA GLU A 611 64.23 15.65 11.88
C GLU A 611 63.16 14.84 12.63
N ASN A 612 63.14 14.92 13.97
CA ASN A 612 62.14 14.26 14.80
C ASN A 612 60.71 14.76 14.51
N ILE A 613 60.51 16.07 14.36
CA ILE A 613 59.20 16.63 13.98
C ILE A 613 58.79 16.14 12.59
N GLY A 614 59.72 16.06 11.64
CA GLY A 614 59.48 15.51 10.32
C GLY A 614 59.08 14.04 10.34
N TYR A 615 59.74 13.20 11.16
CA TYR A 615 59.34 11.80 11.35
C TYR A 615 57.95 11.68 11.94
N VAL A 616 57.62 12.51 12.93
CA VAL A 616 56.30 12.51 13.57
C VAL A 616 55.23 12.94 12.57
N LEU A 617 55.42 14.04 11.84
CA LEU A 617 54.45 14.51 10.84
C LEU A 617 54.27 13.52 9.70
N TYR A 618 55.35 12.95 9.17
CA TYR A 618 55.30 11.94 8.12
C TYR A 618 54.68 10.62 8.60
N GLY A 619 54.95 10.21 9.85
CA GLY A 619 54.35 9.05 10.48
C GLY A 619 52.84 9.22 10.70
N ILE A 620 52.43 10.36 11.28
CA ILE A 620 51.00 10.69 11.48
C ILE A 620 50.29 10.78 10.12
N TYR A 621 50.92 11.37 9.11
CA TYR A 621 50.39 11.39 7.75
C TYR A 621 50.13 9.97 7.24
N ASN A 622 51.10 9.06 7.32
CA ASN A 622 50.92 7.70 6.81
C ASN A 622 49.86 6.92 7.61
N VAL A 623 49.80 7.07 8.94
CA VAL A 623 48.74 6.46 9.75
C VAL A 623 47.36 7.03 9.34
N THR A 624 47.24 8.34 9.21
CA THR A 624 45.97 8.98 8.86
C THR A 624 45.52 8.61 7.45
N MET A 625 46.41 8.71 6.46
CA MET A 625 46.08 8.50 5.06
C MET A 625 45.90 7.02 4.71
N VAL A 626 46.83 6.16 5.14
CA VAL A 626 46.84 4.74 4.76
C VAL A 626 46.00 3.90 5.71
N VAL A 627 46.05 4.13 7.02
CA VAL A 627 45.31 3.27 7.98
C VAL A 627 43.88 3.76 8.15
N VAL A 628 43.65 5.07 8.29
CA VAL A 628 42.30 5.58 8.55
C VAL A 628 41.54 5.79 7.23
N LEU A 629 42.03 6.67 6.36
CA LEU A 629 41.26 7.08 5.18
C LEU A 629 41.11 5.96 4.13
N LEU A 630 42.13 5.13 3.90
CA LEU A 630 42.01 4.01 2.96
C LEU A 630 41.00 2.94 3.45
N ASN A 631 41.06 2.58 4.74
CA ASN A 631 40.13 1.60 5.30
C ASN A 631 38.68 2.15 5.33
N MET A 632 38.50 3.43 5.63
CA MET A 632 37.19 4.08 5.51
C MET A 632 36.70 4.10 4.06
N LEU A 633 37.58 4.36 3.08
CA LEU A 633 37.23 4.32 1.66
C LEU A 633 36.78 2.92 1.24
N ILE A 634 37.48 1.86 1.67
CA ILE A 634 37.11 0.47 1.38
C ILE A 634 35.74 0.15 1.98
N ALA A 635 35.49 0.52 3.25
CA ALA A 635 34.21 0.28 3.91
C ALA A 635 33.05 1.02 3.19
N MET A 636 33.27 2.27 2.81
CA MET A 636 32.29 3.07 2.07
C MET A 636 32.00 2.50 0.68
N ILE A 637 33.03 2.06 -0.04
CA ILE A 637 32.86 1.41 -1.36
C ILE A 637 32.05 0.13 -1.22
N ASN A 638 32.30 -0.68 -0.20
CA ASN A 638 31.55 -1.93 0.01
C ASN A 638 30.05 -1.68 0.28
N SER A 639 29.72 -0.73 1.18
CA SER A 639 28.33 -0.37 1.44
C SER A 639 27.64 0.21 0.20
N SER A 640 28.34 1.09 -0.53
CA SER A 640 27.80 1.71 -1.74
C SER A 640 27.60 0.66 -2.85
N TYR A 641 28.54 -0.27 -3.00
CA TYR A 641 28.45 -1.34 -4.00
C TYR A 641 27.24 -2.25 -3.74
N GLN A 642 26.97 -2.62 -2.48
CA GLN A 642 25.80 -3.44 -2.12
C GLN A 642 24.48 -2.75 -2.48
N GLU A 643 24.32 -1.47 -2.13
CA GLU A 643 23.12 -0.70 -2.50
C GLU A 643 22.93 -0.57 -4.01
N ILE A 644 24.03 -0.52 -4.77
CA ILE A 644 23.99 -0.40 -6.23
C ILE A 644 23.73 -1.74 -6.92
N GLU A 645 24.20 -2.84 -6.33
CA GLU A 645 24.08 -4.20 -6.89
C GLU A 645 22.61 -4.63 -7.01
N ASP A 646 21.79 -4.32 -6.00
CA ASP A 646 20.36 -4.66 -5.96
C ASP A 646 19.56 -4.10 -7.17
N ASP A 647 19.96 -2.93 -7.69
CA ASP A 647 19.33 -2.27 -8.84
C ASP A 647 20.13 -2.42 -10.14
N ALA A 648 21.28 -3.10 -10.13
CA ALA A 648 22.27 -3.07 -11.22
C ALA A 648 21.69 -3.56 -12.56
N ASP A 649 20.82 -4.57 -12.54
CA ASP A 649 20.21 -5.14 -13.74
C ASP A 649 19.26 -4.16 -14.44
N VAL A 650 18.42 -3.47 -13.67
CA VAL A 650 17.48 -2.46 -14.19
C VAL A 650 18.26 -1.32 -14.85
N GLU A 651 19.38 -0.96 -14.23
CA GLU A 651 20.21 0.15 -14.66
C GLU A 651 21.09 -0.18 -15.85
N TRP A 652 21.61 -1.40 -15.88
CA TRP A 652 22.25 -1.95 -17.06
C TRP A 652 21.29 -1.98 -18.24
N LYS A 653 20.07 -2.50 -18.08
CA LYS A 653 19.05 -2.50 -19.15
C LYS A 653 18.72 -1.09 -19.62
N PHE A 654 18.64 -0.12 -18.70
CA PHE A 654 18.45 1.29 -19.03
C PHE A 654 19.62 1.85 -19.85
N ALA A 655 20.86 1.65 -19.40
CA ALA A 655 22.07 2.11 -20.10
C ALA A 655 22.22 1.45 -21.49
N ARG A 656 21.94 0.15 -21.58
CA ARG A 656 21.90 -0.62 -22.82
C ARG A 656 20.85 -0.09 -23.79
N SER A 657 19.66 0.24 -23.28
CA SER A 657 18.59 0.82 -24.11
C SER A 657 18.96 2.22 -24.60
N LYS A 658 19.59 3.05 -23.76
CA LYS A 658 20.13 4.36 -24.17
C LYS A 658 21.17 4.20 -25.28
N LEU A 659 22.05 3.21 -25.17
CA LEU A 659 23.01 2.86 -26.23
C LEU A 659 22.29 2.42 -27.51
N TRP A 660 21.25 1.59 -27.45
CA TRP A 660 20.53 1.14 -28.64
C TRP A 660 19.79 2.28 -29.35
N LEU A 661 19.15 3.18 -28.59
CA LEU A 661 18.39 4.29 -29.15
C LEU A 661 19.28 5.25 -29.96
N SER A 662 20.56 5.40 -29.62
CA SER A 662 21.48 6.23 -30.40
C SER A 662 21.72 5.70 -31.82
N TYR A 663 21.50 4.41 -32.07
CA TYR A 663 21.62 3.76 -33.39
C TYR A 663 20.29 3.59 -34.13
N PHE A 664 19.15 3.78 -33.45
CA PHE A 664 17.82 3.69 -34.07
C PHE A 664 17.54 4.84 -35.03
N ASP A 665 18.02 6.04 -34.71
CA ASP A 665 17.87 7.20 -35.58
C ASP A 665 18.61 7.00 -36.91
N ASN A 666 18.10 7.61 -37.98
CA ASN A 666 18.63 7.42 -39.33
C ASN A 666 20.05 8.03 -39.53
N GLY A 667 20.62 8.64 -38.49
CA GLY A 667 22.01 9.11 -38.45
C GLY A 667 23.03 7.98 -38.28
N LYS A 668 24.32 8.35 -38.40
CA LYS A 668 25.49 7.50 -38.07
C LYS A 668 25.55 6.13 -38.78
N THR A 669 25.14 6.02 -40.05
CA THR A 669 25.17 4.73 -40.78
C THR A 669 26.57 4.25 -41.14
N LEU A 670 27.52 5.16 -41.36
CA LEU A 670 28.90 4.84 -41.72
C LEU A 670 29.84 5.15 -40.54
N PRO A 671 30.72 4.22 -40.16
CA PRO A 671 31.71 4.50 -39.13
C PRO A 671 32.85 5.38 -39.65
N PRO A 672 33.58 6.09 -38.78
CA PRO A 672 34.92 6.61 -39.10
C PRO A 672 35.76 5.47 -39.70
N PRO A 673 36.64 5.68 -40.69
CA PRO A 673 37.00 6.94 -41.35
C PRO A 673 36.01 7.38 -42.44
N TYR A 674 35.11 6.48 -42.85
CA TYR A 674 34.21 6.68 -44.00
C TYR A 674 33.13 7.76 -43.75
N SER A 675 32.97 8.21 -42.51
CA SER A 675 32.08 9.32 -42.13
C SER A 675 32.53 10.69 -42.70
N VAL A 676 33.82 10.87 -43.01
CA VAL A 676 34.37 12.14 -43.54
C VAL A 676 33.82 12.44 -44.93
N VAL A 677 33.64 11.42 -45.77
CA VAL A 677 33.17 11.59 -47.15
C VAL A 677 31.65 11.79 -47.14
N PRO A 678 31.15 12.99 -47.49
CA PRO A 678 29.72 13.28 -47.43
C PRO A 678 28.97 12.46 -48.48
N SER A 679 27.82 11.90 -48.09
CA SER A 679 26.92 11.27 -49.05
C SER A 679 26.43 12.32 -50.08
N PRO A 680 26.12 11.92 -51.33
CA PRO A 680 25.61 12.84 -52.35
C PRO A 680 24.37 13.63 -51.89
N LYS A 681 23.52 13.02 -51.06
CA LYS A 681 22.36 13.67 -50.43
C LYS A 681 22.77 14.79 -49.45
N SER A 682 23.75 14.53 -48.60
CA SER A 682 24.26 15.51 -47.63
C SER A 682 24.95 16.68 -48.32
N PHE A 683 25.67 16.43 -49.42
CA PHE A 683 26.27 17.49 -50.23
C PHE A 683 25.19 18.39 -50.84
N PHE A 684 24.12 17.82 -51.41
CA PHE A 684 23.00 18.58 -51.98
C PHE A 684 22.23 19.41 -50.94
N GLN A 685 22.05 18.86 -49.73
CA GLN A 685 21.39 19.53 -48.61
C GLN A 685 22.26 20.65 -48.03
N CYS A 686 23.57 20.43 -47.93
CA CYS A 686 24.56 21.44 -47.56
C CYS A 686 24.61 22.57 -48.60
N LEU A 687 24.65 22.24 -49.90
CA LEU A 687 24.61 23.23 -50.98
C LEU A 687 23.31 24.06 -50.91
N ARG A 688 22.16 23.42 -50.68
CA ARG A 688 20.88 24.11 -50.52
C ARG A 688 20.85 25.02 -49.28
N SER A 689 21.44 24.57 -48.17
CA SER A 689 21.55 25.36 -46.94
C SER A 689 22.52 26.53 -47.09
N LEU A 690 23.64 26.34 -47.79
CA LEU A 690 24.63 27.38 -48.11
C LEU A 690 24.05 28.41 -49.10
N VAL A 691 23.30 27.95 -50.11
CA VAL A 691 22.54 28.79 -51.05
C VAL A 691 21.41 29.54 -50.33
N GLY A 692 20.76 28.93 -49.34
CA GLY A 692 19.81 29.60 -48.46
C GLY A 692 20.45 30.67 -47.57
N LEU A 693 21.67 30.42 -47.09
CA LEU A 693 22.47 31.39 -46.32
C LEU A 693 22.94 32.56 -47.21
N LEU A 694 23.37 32.28 -48.44
CA LEU A 694 23.82 33.26 -49.42
C LEU A 694 22.66 34.07 -50.04
N ARG A 695 21.42 33.54 -50.07
CA ARG A 695 20.22 34.25 -50.54
C ARG A 695 19.53 35.13 -49.50
N CYS A 696 20.03 35.21 -48.26
CA CYS A 696 19.43 36.07 -47.23
C CYS A 696 20.01 37.49 -47.22
N ARG A 697 19.51 38.36 -48.11
CA ARG A 697 19.54 39.83 -47.93
C ARG A 697 18.10 40.33 -47.66
N LYS A 698 17.77 40.38 -46.35
CA LYS A 698 16.67 41.08 -45.60
C LYS A 698 15.18 40.69 -45.79
N PRO A 699 14.32 40.85 -44.74
CA PRO A 699 14.59 40.91 -43.30
C PRO A 699 13.87 39.82 -42.47
N ARG A 700 14.58 39.28 -41.48
CA ARG A 700 13.99 38.75 -40.25
C ARG A 700 13.50 39.92 -39.42
N LEU A 701 12.21 40.23 -39.51
CA LEU A 701 11.51 41.13 -38.58
C LEU A 701 10.06 40.65 -38.42
N ARG A 702 9.86 39.39 -37.97
CA ARG A 702 8.55 38.93 -37.47
C ARG A 702 8.54 37.59 -36.71
N LYS A 703 9.63 37.14 -36.10
CA LYS A 703 9.61 35.87 -35.34
C LYS A 703 10.22 35.87 -33.95
N ASP A 704 10.86 36.95 -33.51
CA ASP A 704 11.52 36.99 -32.19
C ASP A 704 10.94 38.05 -31.24
N LEU A 705 9.67 38.43 -31.42
CA LEU A 705 8.93 39.29 -30.48
C LEU A 705 7.62 38.63 -30.01
N GLU A 706 7.65 37.34 -29.72
CA GLU A 706 6.60 36.64 -28.96
C GLU A 706 7.24 35.54 -28.09
N LEU A 707 8.22 35.90 -27.26
CA LEU A 707 8.63 35.03 -26.14
C LEU A 707 9.10 35.90 -24.97
N GLY A 708 8.12 36.37 -24.20
CA GLY A 708 8.35 37.02 -22.90
C GLY A 708 7.40 38.18 -22.63
N THR A 709 6.16 37.89 -22.22
CA THR A 709 5.44 38.50 -21.07
C THR A 709 3.93 38.16 -21.12
N ASP A 710 3.49 37.50 -20.06
CA ASP A 710 2.18 37.45 -19.39
C ASP A 710 0.84 37.64 -20.14
N SER A 711 -0.08 36.78 -19.70
CA SER A 711 -1.51 37.01 -19.43
C SER A 711 -2.55 36.74 -20.54
N SER A 712 -3.48 35.85 -20.18
CA SER A 712 -4.94 35.94 -20.30
C SER A 712 -5.60 36.40 -21.62
N LYS A 713 -6.50 35.54 -22.13
CA LYS A 713 -7.67 35.85 -22.98
C LYS A 713 -7.41 36.67 -24.26
N SER A 714 -7.20 36.02 -25.42
CA SER A 714 -7.56 36.61 -26.75
C SER A 714 -7.30 35.73 -27.99
N LYS A 715 -7.57 34.41 -27.98
CA LYS A 715 -7.55 33.59 -29.23
C LYS A 715 -8.84 32.82 -29.48
N LEU A 716 -9.98 33.52 -29.37
CA LEU A 716 -11.29 32.99 -29.76
C LEU A 716 -12.01 33.77 -30.88
N ASN A 717 -11.37 34.74 -31.55
CA ASN A 717 -12.04 35.52 -32.60
C ASN A 717 -11.12 35.78 -33.81
N LEU A 718 -10.73 34.75 -34.56
CA LEU A 718 -10.21 34.95 -35.92
C LEU A 718 -10.28 33.70 -36.83
N PHE A 719 -11.39 32.96 -36.78
CA PHE A 719 -11.77 32.01 -37.83
C PHE A 719 -13.27 32.14 -38.12
N SER A 720 -13.68 33.34 -38.52
CA SER A 720 -14.96 33.61 -39.17
C SER A 720 -14.66 34.38 -40.45
N GLN A 721 -14.28 33.66 -41.50
CA GLN A 721 -14.54 34.00 -42.91
C GLN A 721 -13.87 32.98 -43.83
N SER A 722 -14.62 31.95 -44.19
CA SER A 722 -14.56 31.35 -45.53
C SER A 722 -15.88 30.62 -45.80
N ASN A 723 -16.82 31.37 -46.39
CA ASN A 723 -18.04 30.83 -46.98
C ASN A 723 -17.66 30.06 -48.25
N LEU A 724 -17.54 28.73 -48.18
CA LEU A 724 -17.85 27.79 -49.27
C LEU A 724 -17.65 26.34 -48.77
N ARG A 725 -18.74 25.56 -48.80
CA ARG A 725 -18.93 24.15 -48.38
C ARG A 725 -19.58 23.93 -47.00
N ILE A 726 -20.78 24.48 -46.85
CA ILE A 726 -21.79 24.06 -45.86
C ILE A 726 -22.61 22.91 -46.50
N THR A 727 -22.06 21.70 -46.54
CA THR A 727 -22.85 20.47 -46.79
C THR A 727 -22.17 19.18 -46.28
N GLU A 728 -20.90 19.23 -45.85
CA GLU A 728 -20.17 18.08 -45.27
C GLU A 728 -19.99 18.17 -43.73
N SER A 729 -20.70 19.08 -43.04
CA SER A 729 -20.53 19.29 -41.59
C SER A 729 -21.33 18.34 -40.71
N GLN A 730 -22.31 17.60 -41.26
CA GLN A 730 -23.06 16.60 -40.49
C GLN A 730 -22.37 15.23 -40.42
N SER A 731 -21.49 14.88 -41.37
CA SER A 731 -20.74 13.61 -41.37
C SER A 731 -19.41 13.68 -40.61
N LEU A 732 -18.81 14.87 -40.46
CA LEU A 732 -17.54 15.04 -39.75
C LEU A 732 -17.69 15.05 -38.22
N ASN A 733 -18.81 15.57 -37.70
CA ASN A 733 -19.09 15.53 -36.26
C ASN A 733 -19.39 14.09 -35.75
N SER A 734 -19.86 13.18 -36.61
CA SER A 734 -20.01 11.77 -36.23
C SER A 734 -18.69 10.99 -36.26
N ILE A 735 -17.69 11.44 -37.04
CA ILE A 735 -16.35 10.84 -37.10
C ILE A 735 -15.46 11.35 -35.95
N LEU A 736 -15.61 12.61 -35.53
CA LEU A 736 -14.87 13.19 -34.40
C LEU A 736 -15.30 12.65 -33.03
N ASN A 737 -16.50 12.08 -32.92
CA ASN A 737 -17.07 11.57 -31.67
C ASN A 737 -16.77 10.08 -31.41
N GLN A 738 -16.04 9.39 -32.31
CA GLN A 738 -15.58 8.03 -32.04
C GLN A 738 -14.25 8.07 -31.27
N PRO A 739 -14.14 7.44 -30.09
CA PRO A 739 -12.89 7.42 -29.35
C PRO A 739 -11.80 6.74 -30.19
N THR A 740 -10.62 7.37 -30.23
CA THR A 740 -9.48 6.84 -31.02
C THR A 740 -9.14 5.43 -30.55
N ARG A 741 -8.55 4.62 -31.44
CA ARG A 741 -8.10 3.25 -31.10
C ARG A 741 -7.18 3.26 -29.87
N HIS A 742 -6.34 4.29 -29.76
CA HIS A 742 -5.46 4.53 -28.61
C HIS A 742 -6.24 4.77 -27.31
N GLN A 743 -7.23 5.66 -27.32
CA GLN A 743 -8.11 5.90 -26.16
C GLN A 743 -8.85 4.63 -25.70
N GLN A 744 -9.30 3.79 -26.64
CA GLN A 744 -9.92 2.51 -26.31
C GLN A 744 -8.95 1.54 -25.65
N ILE A 745 -7.69 1.48 -26.12
CA ILE A 745 -6.62 0.69 -25.50
C ILE A 745 -6.34 1.20 -24.08
N MET A 746 -6.15 2.50 -23.91
CA MET A 746 -5.88 3.12 -22.61
C MET A 746 -7.02 2.86 -21.62
N LYS A 747 -8.28 3.01 -22.04
CA LYS A 747 -9.44 2.70 -21.18
C LYS A 747 -9.47 1.24 -20.72
N ARG A 748 -9.11 0.29 -21.61
CA ARG A 748 -9.01 -1.14 -21.24
C ARG A 748 -7.89 -1.39 -20.23
N LEU A 749 -6.72 -0.81 -20.45
CA LEU A 749 -5.57 -0.95 -19.56
C LEU A 749 -5.83 -0.37 -18.18
N ILE A 750 -6.37 0.83 -18.10
CA ILE A 750 -6.69 1.48 -16.83
C ILE A 750 -7.79 0.72 -16.09
N LYS A 751 -8.81 0.21 -16.80
CA LYS A 751 -9.80 -0.67 -16.17
C LYS A 751 -9.15 -1.91 -15.55
N ARG A 752 -8.22 -2.57 -16.26
CA ARG A 752 -7.47 -3.72 -15.71
C ARG A 752 -6.60 -3.31 -14.52
N TYR A 753 -5.97 -2.14 -14.58
CA TYR A 753 -5.14 -1.61 -13.50
C TYR A 753 -5.94 -1.36 -12.23
N VAL A 754 -7.08 -0.68 -12.34
CA VAL A 754 -7.97 -0.43 -11.20
C VAL A 754 -8.48 -1.73 -10.60
N LEU A 755 -8.94 -2.67 -11.43
CA LEU A 755 -9.43 -3.98 -10.95
C LEU A 755 -8.30 -4.77 -10.26
N LYS A 756 -7.10 -4.77 -10.82
CA LYS A 756 -5.95 -5.43 -10.18
C LYS A 756 -5.58 -4.75 -8.87
N ALA A 757 -5.52 -3.43 -8.83
CA ALA A 757 -5.21 -2.68 -7.61
C ALA A 757 -6.25 -2.90 -6.50
N GLN A 758 -7.53 -3.10 -6.86
CA GLN A 758 -8.58 -3.48 -5.92
C GLN A 758 -8.34 -4.89 -5.36
N VAL A 759 -8.07 -5.87 -6.23
CA VAL A 759 -7.77 -7.25 -5.80
C VAL A 759 -6.50 -7.32 -4.95
N ASP A 760 -5.45 -6.60 -5.34
CA ASP A 760 -4.20 -6.53 -4.56
C ASP A 760 -4.47 -5.94 -3.17
N LYS A 761 -5.31 -4.89 -3.08
CA LYS A 761 -5.74 -4.31 -1.79
C LYS A 761 -6.60 -5.27 -0.95
N GLU A 762 -7.47 -6.07 -1.57
CA GLU A 762 -8.26 -7.10 -0.87
C GLU A 762 -7.41 -8.26 -0.34
N ASN A 763 -6.24 -8.50 -0.94
CA ASN A 763 -5.29 -9.53 -0.50
C ASN A 763 -4.30 -9.04 0.56
N ASP A 764 -4.24 -7.72 0.83
CA ASP A 764 -3.41 -7.16 1.89
C ASP A 764 -3.92 -7.61 3.28
N GLU A 765 -3.03 -7.62 4.28
CA GLU A 765 -3.34 -8.16 5.61
C GLU A 765 -4.50 -7.44 6.32
N VAL A 766 -5.34 -8.23 7.00
CA VAL A 766 -6.49 -7.74 7.80
C VAL A 766 -6.02 -6.76 8.87
N ASN A 767 -6.56 -5.55 8.86
CA ASN A 767 -6.19 -4.50 9.81
C ASN A 767 -6.94 -4.67 11.14
N GLU A 768 -6.34 -4.24 12.26
CA GLU A 768 -7.03 -4.16 13.56
C GLU A 768 -8.29 -3.26 13.49
N GLY A 769 -8.30 -2.32 12.54
CA GLY A 769 -9.46 -1.48 12.21
C GLY A 769 -10.69 -2.29 11.77
N GLU A 770 -10.52 -3.25 10.85
CA GLU A 770 -11.60 -4.08 10.32
C GLU A 770 -12.17 -5.03 11.40
N LEU A 771 -11.31 -5.51 12.31
CA LEU A 771 -11.75 -6.28 13.47
C LEU A 771 -12.58 -5.44 14.46
N LYS A 772 -12.23 -4.15 14.61
CA LYS A 772 -13.01 -3.21 15.43
C LYS A 772 -14.35 -2.90 14.78
N GLU A 773 -14.39 -2.73 13.46
CA GLU A 773 -15.62 -2.55 12.67
C GLU A 773 -16.58 -3.72 12.89
N ILE A 774 -16.15 -4.97 12.64
CA ILE A 774 -16.98 -6.17 12.84
C ILE A 774 -17.51 -6.24 14.29
N LYS A 775 -16.68 -5.88 15.27
CA LYS A 775 -17.11 -5.86 16.68
C LYS A 775 -18.20 -4.82 16.93
N GLN A 776 -18.12 -3.66 16.28
CA GLN A 776 -19.12 -2.61 16.40
C GLN A 776 -20.41 -2.96 15.65
N ASP A 777 -20.33 -3.59 14.48
CA ASP A 777 -21.51 -4.12 13.78
C ASP A 777 -22.26 -5.16 14.60
N ILE A 778 -21.54 -6.09 15.23
CA ILE A 778 -22.14 -7.05 16.17
C ILE A 778 -22.81 -6.33 17.36
N SER A 779 -22.23 -5.21 17.81
CA SER A 779 -22.77 -4.42 18.91
C SER A 779 -24.04 -3.65 18.50
N SER A 780 -24.05 -3.05 17.31
CA SER A 780 -25.20 -2.40 16.70
C SER A 780 -26.35 -3.38 16.50
N LEU A 781 -26.08 -4.52 15.84
CA LEU A 781 -27.06 -5.60 15.63
C LEU A 781 -27.63 -6.12 16.95
N ARG A 782 -26.80 -6.23 18.00
CA ARG A 782 -27.27 -6.61 19.34
C ARG A 782 -28.29 -5.61 19.88
N TYR A 783 -28.08 -4.31 19.70
CA TYR A 783 -29.01 -3.30 20.19
C TYR A 783 -30.32 -3.30 19.40
N GLU A 784 -30.25 -3.47 18.08
CA GLU A 784 -31.43 -3.58 17.22
C GLU A 784 -32.30 -4.77 17.61
N LEU A 785 -31.71 -5.98 17.73
CA LEU A 785 -32.44 -7.18 18.15
C LEU A 785 -33.04 -7.07 19.57
N LEU A 786 -32.36 -6.37 20.48
CA LEU A 786 -32.88 -6.14 21.82
C LEU A 786 -34.06 -5.17 21.82
N GLU A 787 -34.07 -4.19 20.94
CA GLU A 787 -35.17 -3.25 20.76
C GLU A 787 -36.36 -3.91 20.06
N ASP A 788 -36.15 -4.69 19.01
CA ASP A 788 -37.23 -5.46 18.38
C ASP A 788 -37.91 -6.39 19.38
N LYS A 789 -37.10 -7.03 20.23
CA LYS A 789 -37.61 -7.82 21.34
C LYS A 789 -38.40 -6.96 22.33
N SER A 790 -37.89 -5.78 22.70
CA SER A 790 -38.55 -4.90 23.67
C SER A 790 -39.91 -4.44 23.14
N GLN A 791 -39.97 -3.99 21.89
CA GLN A 791 -41.19 -3.57 21.19
C GLN A 791 -42.17 -4.73 21.06
N ALA A 792 -41.72 -5.92 20.62
CA ALA A 792 -42.56 -7.10 20.56
C ALA A 792 -43.12 -7.49 21.94
N THR A 793 -42.33 -7.37 23.01
CA THR A 793 -42.82 -7.61 24.37
C THR A 793 -43.80 -6.54 24.85
N GLU A 794 -43.60 -5.29 24.44
CA GLU A 794 -44.49 -4.18 24.79
C GLU A 794 -45.83 -4.30 24.04
N GLU A 795 -45.80 -4.59 22.74
CA GLU A 795 -46.98 -4.92 21.95
C GLU A 795 -47.72 -6.13 22.51
N LEU A 796 -46.99 -7.19 22.88
CA LEU A 796 -47.54 -8.36 23.56
C LEU A 796 -48.18 -7.97 24.90
N SER A 797 -47.55 -7.09 25.68
CA SER A 797 -48.09 -6.62 26.96
C SER A 797 -49.36 -5.79 26.77
N GLN A 798 -49.40 -4.92 25.75
CA GLN A 798 -50.58 -4.14 25.39
C GLN A 798 -51.70 -5.03 24.87
N LEU A 799 -51.37 -6.09 24.10
CA LEU A 799 -52.32 -7.12 23.67
C LEU A 799 -52.87 -7.89 24.86
N ILE A 800 -52.02 -8.33 25.80
CA ILE A 800 -52.44 -9.00 27.04
C ILE A 800 -53.32 -8.08 27.88
N GLN A 801 -52.98 -6.80 27.98
CA GLN A 801 -53.78 -5.82 28.72
C GLN A 801 -55.13 -5.58 28.05
N LYS A 802 -55.18 -5.39 26.72
CA LYS A 802 -56.43 -5.30 25.94
C LYS A 802 -57.26 -6.58 26.04
N LEU A 803 -56.63 -7.75 26.06
CA LEU A 803 -57.31 -9.04 26.27
C LEU A 803 -57.86 -9.14 27.70
N GLY A 804 -57.08 -8.70 28.69
CA GLY A 804 -57.44 -8.64 30.10
C GLY A 804 -58.59 -7.67 30.38
N ASP A 805 -58.61 -6.53 29.72
CA ASP A 805 -59.68 -5.54 29.82
C ASP A 805 -60.95 -6.01 29.10
N LYS A 806 -60.81 -6.68 27.94
CA LYS A 806 -61.93 -7.38 27.30
C LYS A 806 -62.48 -8.52 28.17
N LEU A 807 -61.59 -9.29 28.80
CA LEU A 807 -61.96 -10.36 29.73
C LEU A 807 -62.63 -9.81 30.99
N ARG A 808 -62.19 -8.67 31.53
CA ARG A 808 -62.85 -7.98 32.65
C ARG A 808 -64.20 -7.40 32.27
N ALA A 809 -64.35 -6.86 31.06
CA ALA A 809 -65.63 -6.39 30.53
C ALA A 809 -66.63 -7.55 30.31
N THR A 810 -66.16 -8.75 29.96
CA THR A 810 -66.99 -9.97 29.96
C THR A 810 -67.20 -10.55 31.37
N ALA A 811 -66.26 -10.37 32.29
CA ALA A 811 -66.33 -10.95 33.64
C ALA A 811 -67.33 -10.23 34.56
N THR A 812 -67.64 -8.96 34.32
CA THR A 812 -68.75 -8.25 35.00
C THR A 812 -70.14 -8.78 34.61
N GLN A 813 -70.23 -9.68 33.62
CA GLN A 813 -71.48 -10.34 33.22
C GLN A 813 -71.67 -11.76 33.81
N PHE A 814 -70.68 -12.33 34.50
CA PHE A 814 -70.66 -13.75 34.91
C PHE A 814 -70.53 -14.00 36.42
N GLN A 815 -71.04 -13.11 37.27
CA GLN A 815 -71.09 -13.36 38.72
C GLN A 815 -72.40 -14.03 39.16
N LYS A 816 -72.66 -15.26 38.65
CA LYS A 816 -73.59 -16.27 39.19
C LYS A 816 -73.18 -17.65 38.62
N MET A 817 -72.24 -18.34 39.25
CA MET A 817 -71.94 -19.74 38.89
C MET A 817 -72.82 -20.71 39.70
N PRO A 818 -73.28 -21.84 39.11
CA PRO A 818 -74.06 -22.86 39.81
C PRO A 818 -73.17 -23.75 40.72
N PRO A 819 -73.74 -24.45 41.72
CA PRO A 819 -72.99 -25.33 42.62
C PRO A 819 -72.44 -26.59 41.91
N TYR A 820 -71.27 -27.08 42.33
CA TYR A 820 -70.70 -28.36 41.87
C TYR A 820 -71.72 -29.50 42.01
N THR A 821 -71.75 -30.46 41.08
CA THR A 821 -72.64 -31.64 41.20
C THR A 821 -71.85 -32.93 41.37
N ILE A 822 -72.12 -33.69 42.44
CA ILE A 822 -71.52 -35.00 42.71
C ILE A 822 -72.56 -36.08 42.49
N THR A 823 -72.27 -37.04 41.60
CA THR A 823 -73.13 -38.22 41.36
C THR A 823 -72.44 -39.49 41.88
N TYR A 824 -73.02 -40.14 42.89
CA TYR A 824 -72.44 -41.34 43.52
C TYR A 824 -73.49 -42.20 44.26
N PHE A 825 -73.08 -43.41 44.65
CA PHE A 825 -73.87 -44.31 45.49
C PHE A 825 -74.13 -43.74 46.89
N PRO A 826 -75.19 -44.17 47.62
CA PRO A 826 -75.52 -43.72 48.98
C PRO A 826 -74.55 -44.27 50.04
N VAL A 827 -73.24 -44.13 49.81
CA VAL A 827 -72.15 -44.54 50.70
C VAL A 827 -71.08 -43.45 50.74
N GLN A 828 -70.24 -43.47 51.76
CA GLN A 828 -69.08 -42.58 51.83
C GLN A 828 -68.09 -42.93 50.70
N GLY A 829 -67.68 -44.21 50.64
CA GLY A 829 -66.91 -44.79 49.53
C GLY A 829 -65.77 -43.91 49.00
N ARG A 830 -65.59 -43.87 47.68
CA ARG A 830 -64.51 -43.11 47.02
C ARG A 830 -64.77 -41.59 46.94
N CYS A 831 -65.97 -41.11 47.28
CA CYS A 831 -66.29 -39.68 47.29
C CYS A 831 -65.97 -38.97 48.60
N LYS A 832 -65.60 -39.69 49.65
CA LYS A 832 -65.43 -39.08 50.97
C LYS A 832 -64.32 -38.03 51.02
N ALA A 833 -63.16 -38.31 50.45
CA ALA A 833 -62.05 -37.34 50.39
C ALA A 833 -62.44 -36.03 49.68
N MET A 834 -63.19 -36.08 48.56
CA MET A 834 -63.62 -34.86 47.86
C MET A 834 -64.70 -34.09 48.64
N ARG A 835 -65.63 -34.77 49.33
CA ARG A 835 -66.62 -34.11 50.20
C ARG A 835 -65.93 -33.38 51.36
N ILE A 836 -64.92 -34.00 51.99
CA ILE A 836 -64.14 -33.38 53.07
C ILE A 836 -63.38 -32.14 52.55
N LEU A 837 -62.77 -32.23 51.37
CA LEU A 837 -62.07 -31.10 50.75
C LEU A 837 -63.03 -29.93 50.46
N LEU A 838 -64.17 -30.20 49.82
CA LEU A 838 -65.16 -29.16 49.49
C LEU A 838 -65.74 -28.51 50.76
N ALA A 839 -66.01 -29.31 51.79
CA ALA A 839 -66.45 -28.82 53.09
C ALA A 839 -65.40 -27.90 53.73
N ASP A 840 -64.13 -28.30 53.75
CA ASP A 840 -63.04 -27.49 54.32
C ASP A 840 -62.83 -26.18 53.55
N MET A 841 -63.07 -26.17 52.24
CA MET A 841 -63.04 -24.97 51.40
C MET A 841 -64.32 -24.13 51.48
N GLY A 842 -65.36 -24.58 52.18
CA GLY A 842 -66.66 -23.89 52.32
C GLY A 842 -67.47 -23.82 51.02
N GLN A 843 -67.28 -24.78 50.11
CA GLN A 843 -68.01 -24.85 48.85
C GLN A 843 -69.32 -25.61 49.03
N GLN A 844 -70.39 -25.15 48.36
CA GLN A 844 -71.65 -25.88 48.30
C GLN A 844 -71.70 -26.75 47.04
N TRP A 845 -72.21 -27.97 47.17
CA TRP A 845 -72.42 -28.88 46.06
C TRP A 845 -73.82 -29.49 46.11
N LYS A 846 -74.33 -29.89 44.95
CA LYS A 846 -75.55 -30.67 44.78
C LYS A 846 -75.18 -32.14 44.67
N GLU A 847 -75.88 -33.00 45.39
CA GLU A 847 -75.61 -34.45 45.40
C GLU A 847 -76.73 -35.22 44.70
N LYS A 848 -76.37 -35.99 43.66
CA LYS A 848 -77.26 -36.89 42.92
C LYS A 848 -76.96 -38.32 43.34
N VAL A 849 -77.79 -38.85 44.23
CA VAL A 849 -77.65 -40.21 44.75
C VAL A 849 -78.14 -41.21 43.71
N VAL A 850 -77.33 -42.24 43.44
CA VAL A 850 -77.64 -43.32 42.50
C VAL A 850 -77.97 -44.59 43.27
N THR A 851 -79.18 -45.12 43.11
CA THR A 851 -79.57 -46.41 43.72
C THR A 851 -79.05 -47.60 42.90
N MET A 852 -79.01 -48.80 43.47
CA MET A 852 -78.60 -49.99 42.72
C MET A 852 -79.57 -50.33 41.57
N ASP A 853 -80.84 -49.97 41.70
CA ASP A 853 -81.83 -50.15 40.64
C ASP A 853 -81.55 -49.20 39.46
N ASP A 854 -81.24 -47.91 39.73
CA ASP A 854 -80.82 -46.95 38.70
C ASP A 854 -79.52 -47.38 37.99
N TRP A 855 -78.62 -48.03 38.73
CA TRP A 855 -77.33 -48.49 38.19
C TRP A 855 -77.47 -49.73 37.29
N THR A 856 -78.39 -50.63 37.60
CA THR A 856 -78.63 -51.87 36.84
C THR A 856 -79.43 -51.65 35.56
N GLN A 857 -80.19 -50.55 35.45
CA GLN A 857 -80.88 -50.12 34.22
C GLN A 857 -79.92 -49.80 33.05
N GLY A 858 -78.63 -49.56 33.33
CA GLY A 858 -77.58 -49.51 32.31
C GLY A 858 -77.36 -48.15 31.63
N ASP A 859 -78.38 -47.30 31.49
CA ASP A 859 -78.27 -46.00 30.80
C ASP A 859 -77.24 -45.06 31.44
N LEU A 860 -77.25 -44.94 32.76
CA LEU A 860 -76.25 -44.13 33.48
C LEU A 860 -74.84 -44.74 33.36
N LYS A 861 -74.73 -46.07 33.42
CA LYS A 861 -73.45 -46.78 33.33
C LYS A 861 -72.83 -46.63 31.94
N ALA A 862 -73.63 -46.66 30.87
CA ALA A 862 -73.19 -46.40 29.50
C ALA A 862 -72.75 -44.94 29.29
N SER A 863 -73.38 -43.99 29.98
CA SER A 863 -72.98 -42.57 29.94
C SER A 863 -71.68 -42.26 30.70
N CYS A 864 -71.18 -43.17 31.54
CA CYS A 864 -69.95 -42.97 32.30
C CYS A 864 -68.73 -43.37 31.47
N ALA A 865 -67.74 -42.49 31.34
CA ALA A 865 -66.56 -42.70 30.48
C ALA A 865 -65.80 -44.02 30.74
N PHE A 866 -65.83 -44.53 31.98
CA PHE A 866 -65.18 -45.80 32.37
C PHE A 866 -66.18 -46.85 32.90
N GLY A 867 -67.48 -46.65 32.71
CA GLY A 867 -68.52 -47.54 33.24
C GLY A 867 -68.53 -47.63 34.78
N GLN A 868 -67.98 -46.61 35.46
CA GLN A 868 -67.79 -46.55 36.91
C GLN A 868 -68.13 -45.15 37.45
N LEU A 869 -68.58 -45.09 38.71
CA LEU A 869 -68.72 -43.87 39.50
C LEU A 869 -67.56 -43.77 40.50
N PRO A 870 -67.09 -42.57 40.89
CA PRO A 870 -67.83 -41.30 40.91
C PRO A 870 -67.78 -40.46 39.64
N LYS A 871 -68.83 -39.64 39.45
CA LYS A 871 -68.93 -38.57 38.46
C LYS A 871 -69.03 -37.21 39.17
N PHE A 872 -68.23 -36.24 38.74
CA PHE A 872 -68.20 -34.86 39.24
C PHE A 872 -68.44 -33.89 38.10
N GLU A 873 -69.27 -32.87 38.31
CA GLU A 873 -69.63 -31.87 37.32
C GLU A 873 -69.36 -30.45 37.84
N ASP A 874 -68.59 -29.69 37.06
CA ASP A 874 -68.30 -28.27 37.26
C ASP A 874 -68.61 -27.52 35.94
N GLY A 875 -69.82 -26.97 35.82
CA GLY A 875 -70.34 -26.45 34.56
C GLY A 875 -70.41 -27.53 33.48
N ASP A 876 -69.73 -27.31 32.35
CA ASP A 876 -69.67 -28.25 31.21
C ASP A 876 -68.64 -29.38 31.42
N LEU A 877 -67.84 -29.31 32.50
CA LEU A 877 -66.80 -30.30 32.76
C LEU A 877 -67.36 -31.49 33.55
N ALA A 878 -67.42 -32.67 32.92
CA ALA A 878 -67.73 -33.93 33.58
C ALA A 878 -66.45 -34.77 33.79
N LEU A 879 -66.09 -35.01 35.06
CA LEU A 879 -64.94 -35.83 35.45
C LEU A 879 -65.39 -37.16 36.06
N TYR A 880 -64.61 -38.20 35.78
CA TYR A 880 -64.74 -39.53 36.36
C TYR A 880 -63.41 -39.92 37.01
N GLN A 881 -63.41 -40.88 37.94
CA GLN A 881 -62.28 -41.28 38.81
C GLN A 881 -62.00 -40.32 39.98
N SER A 882 -62.02 -40.86 41.21
CA SER A 882 -61.89 -40.06 42.44
C SER A 882 -60.58 -39.26 42.54
N ASN A 883 -59.44 -39.84 42.13
CA ASN A 883 -58.14 -39.17 42.21
C ASN A 883 -58.00 -38.07 41.16
N ALA A 884 -58.59 -38.24 39.97
CA ALA A 884 -58.61 -37.20 38.94
C ALA A 884 -59.44 -35.97 39.41
N ILE A 885 -60.59 -36.23 40.03
CA ILE A 885 -61.46 -35.20 40.62
C ILE A 885 -60.73 -34.46 41.75
N LEU A 886 -60.05 -35.18 42.66
CA LEU A 886 -59.26 -34.57 43.72
C LEU A 886 -58.14 -33.68 43.17
N ARG A 887 -57.40 -34.12 42.14
CA ARG A 887 -56.38 -33.30 41.48
C ARG A 887 -56.96 -32.03 40.84
N TYR A 888 -58.14 -32.13 40.23
CA TYR A 888 -58.85 -30.96 39.69
C TYR A 888 -59.21 -29.96 40.80
N LEU A 889 -59.89 -30.42 41.85
CA LEU A 889 -60.27 -29.60 43.00
C LEU A 889 -59.05 -29.02 43.74
N GLY A 890 -57.97 -29.80 43.83
CA GLY A 890 -56.71 -29.36 44.43
C GLY A 890 -56.07 -28.21 43.67
N ARG A 891 -56.10 -28.22 42.34
CA ARG A 891 -55.62 -27.10 41.52
C ARG A 891 -56.54 -25.88 41.64
N GLN A 892 -57.86 -26.10 41.66
CA GLN A 892 -58.86 -25.03 41.74
C GLN A 892 -58.85 -24.30 43.09
N HIS A 893 -58.56 -25.02 44.18
CA HIS A 893 -58.59 -24.50 45.55
C HIS A 893 -57.21 -24.41 46.23
N GLY A 894 -56.12 -24.50 45.47
CA GLY A 894 -54.76 -24.27 45.99
C GLY A 894 -54.22 -25.36 46.94
N ALA A 895 -54.71 -26.60 46.83
CA ALA A 895 -54.30 -27.77 47.62
C ALA A 895 -53.42 -28.77 46.82
N TYR A 896 -52.71 -28.29 45.78
CA TYR A 896 -51.87 -29.12 44.89
C TYR A 896 -50.39 -28.69 44.87
N GLY A 897 -49.88 -28.20 46.01
CA GLY A 897 -48.50 -27.73 46.17
C GLY A 897 -48.23 -26.35 45.54
N SER A 898 -47.17 -25.68 45.98
CA SER A 898 -46.80 -24.34 45.49
C SER A 898 -45.80 -24.37 44.33
N ASN A 899 -45.15 -25.52 44.11
CA ASN A 899 -44.15 -25.71 43.07
C ASN A 899 -44.22 -27.14 42.50
N ASN A 900 -43.59 -27.35 41.34
CA ASN A 900 -43.61 -28.65 40.65
C ASN A 900 -43.03 -29.81 41.49
N LYS A 901 -42.07 -29.51 42.39
CA LYS A 901 -41.48 -30.52 43.29
C LYS A 901 -42.50 -31.01 44.32
N GLU A 902 -43.24 -30.10 44.92
CA GLU A 902 -44.33 -30.44 45.85
C GLU A 902 -45.46 -31.18 45.14
N ALA A 903 -45.86 -30.73 43.93
CA ALA A 903 -46.90 -31.40 43.15
C ALA A 903 -46.54 -32.87 42.85
N ALA A 904 -45.29 -33.14 42.45
CA ALA A 904 -44.81 -34.50 42.19
C ALA A 904 -44.80 -35.39 43.45
N LEU A 905 -44.40 -34.84 44.60
CA LEU A 905 -44.44 -35.56 45.88
C LEU A 905 -45.88 -35.84 46.35
N ILE A 906 -46.80 -34.90 46.12
CA ILE A 906 -48.23 -35.05 46.41
C ILE A 906 -48.82 -36.18 45.56
N ASP A 907 -48.50 -36.24 44.27
CA ASP A 907 -48.98 -37.33 43.39
C ASP A 907 -48.46 -38.70 43.82
N MET A 908 -47.16 -38.80 44.14
CA MET A 908 -46.56 -40.03 44.65
C MET A 908 -47.27 -40.56 45.90
N LEU A 909 -47.59 -39.66 46.85
CA LEU A 909 -48.27 -40.04 48.08
C LEU A 909 -49.75 -40.37 47.85
N MET A 910 -50.42 -39.66 46.94
CA MET A 910 -51.80 -39.98 46.52
C MET A 910 -51.92 -41.42 45.99
N ASP A 911 -50.98 -41.83 45.13
CA ASP A 911 -50.97 -43.18 44.57
C ASP A 911 -50.62 -44.22 45.65
N GLY A 912 -49.70 -43.90 46.57
CA GLY A 912 -49.44 -44.76 47.74
C GLY A 912 -50.64 -44.94 48.68
N VAL A 913 -51.45 -43.89 48.87
CA VAL A 913 -52.70 -43.97 49.65
C VAL A 913 -53.75 -44.82 48.91
N GLU A 914 -53.78 -44.75 47.58
CA GLU A 914 -54.64 -45.60 46.76
C GLU A 914 -54.29 -47.09 46.90
N ASP A 915 -52.99 -47.44 46.94
CA ASP A 915 -52.55 -48.82 47.22
C ASP A 915 -53.09 -49.33 48.57
N LEU A 916 -53.06 -48.48 49.61
CA LEU A 916 -53.62 -48.82 50.93
C LEU A 916 -55.15 -48.95 50.86
N ARG A 917 -55.83 -48.05 50.14
CA ARG A 917 -57.28 -48.09 49.95
C ARG A 917 -57.72 -49.35 49.22
N LEU A 918 -56.99 -49.79 48.19
CA LEU A 918 -57.31 -51.01 47.45
C LEU A 918 -57.21 -52.25 48.34
N LYS A 919 -56.23 -52.32 49.26
CA LYS A 919 -56.15 -53.40 50.25
C LYS A 919 -57.34 -53.39 51.21
N TYR A 920 -57.75 -52.21 51.70
CA TYR A 920 -58.95 -52.07 52.53
C TYR A 920 -60.22 -52.50 51.77
N VAL A 921 -60.38 -52.07 50.52
CA VAL A 921 -61.53 -52.43 49.67
C VAL A 921 -61.58 -53.93 49.43
N LYS A 922 -60.43 -54.57 49.11
CA LYS A 922 -60.33 -56.02 48.95
C LYS A 922 -60.78 -56.75 50.22
N LEU A 923 -60.29 -56.32 51.37
CA LEU A 923 -60.71 -56.88 52.66
C LEU A 923 -62.22 -56.77 52.85
N ILE A 924 -62.77 -55.55 52.76
CA ILE A 924 -64.18 -55.30 53.10
C ILE A 924 -65.15 -56.04 52.17
N TYR A 925 -64.86 -56.14 50.86
CA TYR A 925 -65.80 -56.69 49.89
C TYR A 925 -65.54 -58.16 49.51
N GLN A 926 -64.34 -58.70 49.71
CA GLN A 926 -63.99 -60.07 49.31
C GLN A 926 -63.59 -60.97 50.47
N GLU A 927 -62.80 -60.47 51.42
CA GLU A 927 -62.07 -61.30 52.41
C GLU A 927 -62.43 -60.96 53.87
N TYR A 928 -63.59 -60.33 54.13
CA TYR A 928 -63.87 -59.75 55.45
C TYR A 928 -63.92 -60.78 56.59
N ASP A 929 -64.57 -61.93 56.34
CA ASP A 929 -64.85 -62.90 57.40
C ASP A 929 -63.60 -63.73 57.79
N THR A 930 -62.64 -63.89 56.86
CA THR A 930 -61.40 -64.68 57.07
C THR A 930 -60.13 -63.84 57.18
N GLY A 931 -60.08 -62.66 56.54
CA GLY A 931 -58.89 -61.83 56.40
C GLY A 931 -58.77 -60.67 57.40
N LYS A 932 -59.81 -60.37 58.19
CA LYS A 932 -59.84 -59.19 59.10
C LYS A 932 -58.71 -59.21 60.13
N GLU A 933 -58.49 -60.33 60.82
CA GLU A 933 -57.45 -60.42 61.84
C GLU A 933 -56.04 -60.30 61.26
N GLN A 934 -55.79 -60.92 60.10
CA GLN A 934 -54.51 -60.82 59.40
C GLN A 934 -54.25 -59.39 58.94
N TYR A 935 -55.24 -58.73 58.34
CA TYR A 935 -55.12 -57.34 57.91
C TYR A 935 -54.82 -56.40 59.08
N LEU A 936 -55.46 -56.59 60.24
CA LEU A 936 -55.20 -55.78 61.44
C LEU A 936 -53.79 -55.98 62.00
N LYS A 937 -53.18 -57.17 61.84
CA LYS A 937 -51.77 -57.42 62.21
C LYS A 937 -50.79 -56.73 61.24
N GLU A 938 -51.10 -56.70 59.95
CA GLU A 938 -50.27 -56.09 58.91
C GLU A 938 -50.40 -54.56 58.84
N LEU A 939 -51.55 -54.00 59.25
CA LEU A 939 -51.86 -52.58 59.14
C LEU A 939 -50.79 -51.64 59.76
N PRO A 940 -50.25 -51.87 60.97
CA PRO A 940 -49.20 -50.99 61.53
C PRO A 940 -47.94 -50.92 60.65
N SER A 941 -47.58 -52.03 60.00
CA SER A 941 -46.41 -52.08 59.08
C SER A 941 -46.65 -51.33 57.77
N LEU A 942 -47.91 -51.21 57.34
CA LEU A 942 -48.29 -50.43 56.16
C LEU A 942 -48.32 -48.94 56.47
N LEU A 943 -48.77 -48.58 57.68
CA LEU A 943 -48.86 -47.18 58.13
C LEU A 943 -47.50 -46.58 58.51
N SER A 944 -46.51 -47.39 58.93
CA SER A 944 -45.17 -46.91 59.31
C SER A 944 -44.47 -46.11 58.20
N LYS A 945 -44.76 -46.42 56.93
CA LYS A 945 -44.22 -45.70 55.77
C LYS A 945 -44.74 -44.26 55.69
N PHE A 946 -46.04 -44.05 55.94
CA PHE A 946 -46.63 -42.72 55.98
C PHE A 946 -46.26 -41.97 57.25
N ASP A 947 -46.12 -42.68 58.37
CA ASP A 947 -45.65 -42.09 59.63
C ASP A 947 -44.22 -41.54 59.50
N ALA A 948 -43.32 -42.26 58.82
CA ALA A 948 -41.98 -41.77 58.53
C ALA A 948 -41.98 -40.49 57.67
N VAL A 949 -42.88 -40.38 56.69
CA VAL A 949 -43.05 -39.17 55.86
C VAL A 949 -43.55 -37.99 56.70
N LEU A 950 -44.55 -38.22 57.57
CA LEU A 950 -45.10 -37.21 58.47
C LEU A 950 -44.06 -36.72 59.50
N GLN A 951 -43.23 -37.63 60.03
CA GLN A 951 -42.16 -37.25 60.96
C GLN A 951 -41.01 -36.49 60.28
N ALA A 952 -40.73 -36.79 59.01
CA ALA A 952 -39.72 -36.06 58.23
C ALA A 952 -40.16 -34.61 57.94
N ASN A 953 -41.47 -34.36 57.82
CA ASN A 953 -42.00 -33.01 57.57
C ASN A 953 -42.43 -32.31 58.87
N LYS A 954 -41.69 -31.27 59.28
CA LYS A 954 -41.92 -30.53 60.53
C LYS A 954 -43.28 -29.80 60.60
N THR A 955 -43.98 -29.67 59.48
CA THR A 955 -45.26 -28.94 59.40
C THR A 955 -46.45 -29.81 59.77
N GLY A 956 -46.28 -31.13 59.92
CA GLY A 956 -47.37 -32.05 60.25
C GLY A 956 -48.38 -32.29 59.11
N PHE A 957 -48.02 -31.93 57.88
CA PHE A 957 -48.68 -32.36 56.64
C PHE A 957 -47.74 -33.29 55.87
N LEU A 958 -48.27 -34.05 54.91
CA LEU A 958 -47.48 -34.98 54.12
C LEU A 958 -46.41 -34.29 53.26
N VAL A 959 -46.74 -33.14 52.65
CA VAL A 959 -45.82 -32.39 51.77
C VAL A 959 -46.01 -30.88 51.99
N GLY A 960 -44.91 -30.14 52.06
CA GLY A 960 -44.94 -28.68 52.17
C GLY A 960 -45.44 -28.16 53.52
N ASP A 961 -45.87 -26.91 53.54
CA ASP A 961 -46.36 -26.18 54.73
C ASP A 961 -47.89 -26.02 54.79
N LYS A 962 -48.60 -26.38 53.71
CA LYS A 962 -50.06 -26.27 53.57
C LYS A 962 -50.70 -27.65 53.40
N VAL A 963 -52.01 -27.72 53.68
CA VAL A 963 -52.81 -28.93 53.43
C VAL A 963 -52.89 -29.21 51.93
N SER A 964 -52.75 -30.47 51.55
CA SER A 964 -52.80 -30.94 50.17
C SER A 964 -53.86 -32.02 49.96
N ILE A 965 -54.14 -32.35 48.69
CA ILE A 965 -55.05 -33.46 48.34
C ILE A 965 -54.58 -34.82 48.91
N ALA A 966 -53.26 -35.01 49.07
CA ALA A 966 -52.71 -36.23 49.68
C ALA A 966 -53.14 -36.35 51.15
N ASP A 967 -53.18 -35.24 51.87
CA ASP A 967 -53.61 -35.20 53.27
C ASP A 967 -55.10 -35.55 53.40
N TYR A 968 -55.97 -35.00 52.54
CA TYR A 968 -57.40 -35.34 52.55
C TYR A 968 -57.65 -36.81 52.21
N SER A 969 -56.91 -37.37 51.25
CA SER A 969 -57.03 -38.78 50.86
C SER A 969 -56.57 -39.73 51.98
N LEU A 970 -55.43 -39.44 52.62
CA LEU A 970 -54.93 -40.23 53.75
C LEU A 970 -55.90 -40.15 54.95
N PHE A 971 -56.38 -38.94 55.27
CA PHE A 971 -57.33 -38.73 56.37
C PHE A 971 -58.63 -39.54 56.18
N ASP A 972 -59.18 -39.59 54.97
CA ASP A 972 -60.34 -40.41 54.64
C ASP A 972 -60.09 -41.91 54.88
N VAL A 973 -58.98 -42.45 54.34
CA VAL A 973 -58.61 -43.85 54.53
C VAL A 973 -58.44 -44.17 56.02
N MET A 974 -57.80 -43.28 56.78
CA MET A 974 -57.61 -43.47 58.22
C MET A 974 -58.91 -43.46 59.02
N LEU A 975 -59.86 -42.56 58.69
CA LEU A 975 -61.20 -42.59 59.31
C LEU A 975 -61.90 -43.94 59.08
N SER A 976 -61.71 -44.54 57.91
CA SER A 976 -62.28 -45.86 57.59
C SER A 976 -61.65 -46.99 58.43
N HIS A 977 -60.35 -46.90 58.70
CA HIS A 977 -59.63 -47.87 59.54
C HIS A 977 -59.93 -47.72 61.03
N ILE A 978 -60.24 -46.51 61.50
CA ILE A 978 -60.67 -46.27 62.90
C ILE A 978 -61.97 -47.00 63.18
N VAL A 979 -62.94 -46.97 62.25
CA VAL A 979 -64.19 -47.70 62.37
C VAL A 979 -63.94 -49.21 62.38
N LEU A 980 -63.12 -49.73 61.44
CA LEU A 980 -62.83 -51.16 61.30
C LEU A 980 -62.10 -51.78 62.51
N SER A 981 -61.16 -51.06 63.12
CA SER A 981 -60.26 -51.58 64.16
C SER A 981 -60.72 -51.34 65.59
N GLY A 982 -61.84 -50.63 65.81
CA GLY A 982 -62.50 -50.43 67.11
C GLY A 982 -61.73 -49.62 68.17
N CYS A 983 -60.39 -49.62 68.16
CA CYS A 983 -59.50 -48.77 68.97
C CYS A 983 -58.01 -49.10 68.75
N SER A 984 -57.63 -50.09 67.92
CA SER A 984 -56.23 -50.58 67.87
C SER A 984 -55.23 -49.67 67.14
N CYS A 985 -55.65 -48.53 66.59
CA CYS A 985 -54.74 -47.49 66.10
C CYS A 985 -54.41 -46.41 67.17
N LYS A 986 -54.73 -46.65 68.46
CA LYS A 986 -54.50 -45.68 69.55
C LYS A 986 -53.20 -45.87 70.37
N GLY A 987 -52.31 -46.81 70.04
CA GLY A 987 -51.15 -47.12 70.91
C GLY A 987 -49.79 -46.98 70.22
N ASP A 988 -49.00 -45.98 70.65
CA ASP A 988 -47.54 -45.83 70.71
C ASP A 988 -46.62 -46.15 69.51
N LYS A 989 -47.08 -46.84 68.45
CA LYS A 989 -46.22 -47.30 67.33
C LYS A 989 -46.10 -46.34 66.15
N CYS A 990 -47.01 -45.36 66.00
CA CYS A 990 -47.00 -44.37 64.91
C CYS A 990 -47.43 -42.97 65.45
N PRO A 991 -46.53 -42.23 66.13
CA PRO A 991 -46.88 -40.97 66.79
C PRO A 991 -47.19 -39.83 65.80
N GLY A 992 -46.58 -39.82 64.61
CA GLY A 992 -46.82 -38.78 63.59
C GLY A 992 -48.23 -38.85 63.02
N MET A 993 -48.75 -40.05 62.81
CA MET A 993 -50.11 -40.31 62.32
C MET A 993 -51.17 -39.84 63.32
N LYS A 994 -50.95 -40.03 64.62
CA LYS A 994 -51.88 -39.56 65.65
C LYS A 994 -51.99 -38.03 65.65
N ALA A 995 -50.84 -37.34 65.63
CA ALA A 995 -50.79 -35.88 65.56
C ALA A 995 -51.45 -35.36 64.26
N PHE A 996 -51.24 -36.04 63.14
CA PHE A 996 -51.89 -35.72 61.86
C PHE A 996 -53.42 -35.84 61.93
N MET A 997 -53.94 -36.93 62.52
CA MET A 997 -55.39 -37.13 62.65
C MET A 997 -56.05 -36.07 63.56
N GLU A 998 -55.41 -35.70 64.67
CA GLU A 998 -55.87 -34.61 65.55
C GLU A 998 -55.82 -33.26 64.83
N LYS A 999 -54.77 -33.01 64.06
CA LYS A 999 -54.62 -31.77 63.28
C LYS A 999 -55.66 -31.63 62.17
N MET A 1000 -55.97 -32.70 61.44
CA MET A 1000 -56.99 -32.66 60.39
C MET A 1000 -58.41 -32.58 60.96
N SER A 1001 -58.71 -33.32 62.04
CA SER A 1001 -60.04 -33.30 62.68
C SER A 1001 -60.33 -32.02 63.47
N SER A 1002 -59.32 -31.27 63.91
CA SER A 1002 -59.49 -29.98 64.61
C SER A 1002 -59.79 -28.80 63.68
N ARG A 1003 -59.73 -28.97 62.35
CA ARG A 1003 -60.06 -27.91 61.39
C ARG A 1003 -61.55 -27.57 61.49
N PRO A 1004 -61.95 -26.28 61.64
CA PRO A 1004 -63.31 -25.90 62.02
C PRO A 1004 -64.40 -26.47 61.10
N LYS A 1005 -64.21 -26.33 59.78
CA LYS A 1005 -65.18 -26.78 58.76
C LYS A 1005 -65.21 -28.30 58.60
N ILE A 1006 -64.07 -28.97 58.76
CA ILE A 1006 -64.02 -30.44 58.76
C ILE A 1006 -64.74 -30.97 60.00
N LYS A 1007 -64.51 -30.38 61.17
CA LYS A 1007 -65.17 -30.74 62.42
C LYS A 1007 -66.69 -30.60 62.30
N GLU A 1008 -67.16 -29.45 61.80
CA GLU A 1008 -68.58 -29.21 61.53
C GLU A 1008 -69.17 -30.25 60.56
N TYR A 1009 -68.47 -30.57 59.48
CA TYR A 1009 -68.91 -31.58 58.52
C TYR A 1009 -68.97 -33.00 59.13
N LEU A 1010 -67.97 -33.41 59.92
CA LEU A 1010 -67.96 -34.72 60.59
C LEU A 1010 -69.06 -34.85 61.66
N GLU A 1011 -69.47 -33.73 62.26
CA GLU A 1011 -70.58 -33.69 63.22
C GLU A 1011 -71.96 -33.61 62.56
N SER A 1012 -72.02 -33.25 61.27
CA SER A 1012 -73.25 -33.06 60.51
C SER A 1012 -74.04 -34.36 60.25
N ASP A 1013 -75.37 -34.20 60.10
CA ASP A 1013 -76.28 -35.28 59.70
C ASP A 1013 -75.91 -35.87 58.32
N ALA A 1014 -75.36 -35.07 57.42
CA ALA A 1014 -74.95 -35.49 56.09
C ALA A 1014 -73.79 -36.50 56.13
N TYR A 1015 -72.91 -36.41 57.13
CA TYR A 1015 -71.83 -37.39 57.34
C TYR A 1015 -72.31 -38.63 58.12
N LYS A 1016 -73.09 -38.43 59.20
CA LYS A 1016 -73.52 -39.51 60.11
C LYS A 1016 -74.54 -40.48 59.50
N LYS A 1017 -75.42 -40.02 58.60
CA LYS A 1017 -76.49 -40.84 58.00
C LYS A 1017 -76.01 -41.73 56.85
N VAL A 1018 -74.85 -41.46 56.28
CA VAL A 1018 -74.35 -42.19 55.11
C VAL A 1018 -73.40 -43.32 55.55
N PRO A 1019 -73.70 -44.59 55.25
CA PRO A 1019 -72.85 -45.71 55.60
C PRO A 1019 -71.45 -45.60 54.96
N LEU A 1020 -70.40 -46.03 55.67
CA LEU A 1020 -69.03 -46.06 55.15
C LEU A 1020 -68.91 -46.92 53.87
N ASN A 1021 -69.46 -48.14 53.93
CA ASN A 1021 -69.45 -49.16 52.88
C ASN A 1021 -70.87 -49.63 52.55
N GLY A 1022 -71.12 -50.03 51.30
CA GLY A 1022 -72.46 -50.40 50.81
C GLY A 1022 -72.89 -51.84 51.11
N ASN A 1023 -72.05 -52.63 51.78
CA ASN A 1023 -72.26 -54.06 52.06
C ASN A 1023 -72.69 -54.35 53.51
N GLY A 1024 -72.97 -53.31 54.32
CA GLY A 1024 -73.33 -53.46 55.73
C GLY A 1024 -72.19 -53.93 56.65
N LYS A 1025 -70.97 -54.14 56.12
CA LYS A 1025 -69.78 -54.55 56.88
C LYS A 1025 -68.99 -53.30 57.27
N GLN A 1026 -69.12 -52.87 58.53
CA GLN A 1026 -68.44 -51.70 59.12
C GLN A 1026 -68.01 -52.01 60.54
#